data_AF-A0A3Q4ADU6-F1
#
_entry.id   AF-A0A3Q4ADU6-F1
#
_cell.length_a   1.000
_cell.length_b   1.000
_cell.length_c   1.000
_cell.angle_alpha   90.00
_cell.angle_beta   90.00
_cell.angle_gamma   90.00
#
_symmetry.space_group_name_H-M   'P 1'
#
loop_
_entity.id
_entity.type
_entity.pdbx_description
1 polymer ?
#
loop_
_entity_poly.entity_id
_entity_poly.type
_entity_poly.pdbx_seq_one_letter_code
_entity_poly.pdbx_strand_id
1 'polypeptide(L)'
;MYSHGSESLIKQAREIQESELQKFYSRLIKLLQGKEVGHETIDSLQRLHLILSANKYTRALPPELQKKLLSLLSSPTEQFQVLSSAVLRETLPLSGQELNYDQESISLLNSHAAALLLSQAGSRADLSYLCAQLIRSLESRQSEVSAQSPTPTLPILNNILTHSPECLTEDNLTLLSKKLVDWLRYASITQGGCASSGGFFTGPRSRQGTPITELDGTVSGDFFTVLCVGQGFTDDQWMNVYSFSMLRHWLLTYHSSSNSTADTDDRSEVDGSVVSVVSATSSSSRLLPPKERLREKTFQYCQRLIEQCDRKDTSLVYRTFPCIKALFGRLSSDLSFARVLLPIAQFYLNHGEMAAVDCENVWKLVFGRFPAELFNDPYLAHELLRFLRLNLETLQHRVPQYIQFFPNLLKLLAWNSPALVDDFVDLLPSLVTAGTAVELLHTLLDLPCLSATLTLQLRSTCLPISEPGGRGLLSLDAFRNTSFRGLFLFLLRGEAGSGDTIDRLSTLHELLAEAADWPRVVQCAQTVPVLLHIFFNTVITVADEQLLAHLILVILDRSTLLLKIPTYIREIHRVFSSHLLKLCKLHPSLVVDQSHDLLGFAGATTNVYSREEVYTHVVWVLGEYLSVSCDSRCSVSLITSCFESLEAVLFEITSSTPLAGAVCPAPRVITTLMSALAKLASRSHDLIPRVSLFLSKLRAVTRGGSVAWCADEEDLVSIVTRGEELWSLLKAPGVAQSVLTPPPHVTTPQWHRDSNVAMPLRLRALTNLTHSQ
;
A
#
# COMPACT_ATOMS: atom_id res chain seq x y z
N MET A 1 -38.16 -58.07 14.47
CA MET A 1 -37.80 -59.32 15.14
C MET A 1 -36.59 -59.90 14.43
N TYR A 2 -35.58 -60.37 15.16
CA TYR A 2 -34.36 -60.92 14.58
C TYR A 2 -34.65 -62.27 13.91
N SER A 3 -33.82 -62.68 12.94
CA SER A 3 -33.95 -64.01 12.34
C SER A 3 -33.64 -65.11 13.37
N HIS A 4 -34.22 -66.30 13.23
CA HIS A 4 -34.02 -67.43 14.15
C HIS A 4 -32.52 -67.77 14.35
N GLY A 5 -31.70 -67.59 13.30
CA GLY A 5 -30.25 -67.75 13.36
C GLY A 5 -29.54 -66.64 14.14
N SER A 6 -29.99 -65.39 14.00
CA SER A 6 -29.47 -64.24 14.75
C SER A 6 -29.79 -64.34 16.24
N GLU A 7 -30.99 -64.79 16.61
CA GLU A 7 -31.37 -65.03 18.01
C GLU A 7 -30.55 -66.17 18.63
N SER A 8 -30.29 -67.23 17.88
CA SER A 8 -29.41 -68.33 18.31
C SER A 8 -27.99 -67.84 18.61
N LEU A 9 -27.41 -66.98 17.76
CA LEU A 9 -26.07 -66.43 17.97
C LEU A 9 -25.99 -65.51 19.19
N ILE A 10 -26.99 -64.65 19.40
CA ILE A 10 -27.06 -63.78 20.59
C ILE A 10 -27.25 -64.61 21.87
N LYS A 11 -28.06 -65.69 21.81
CA LYS A 11 -28.24 -66.60 22.95
C LYS A 11 -26.94 -67.32 23.30
N GLN A 12 -26.21 -67.84 22.31
CA GLN A 12 -24.90 -68.45 22.48
C GLN A 12 -23.85 -67.46 23.05
N ALA A 13 -23.88 -66.20 22.61
CA ALA A 13 -23.00 -65.15 23.11
C ALA A 13 -23.28 -64.78 24.59
N ARG A 14 -24.54 -64.87 25.03
CA ARG A 14 -24.96 -64.63 26.43
C ARG A 14 -24.65 -65.81 27.35
N GLU A 15 -24.79 -67.03 26.85
CA GLU A 15 -24.68 -68.28 27.63
C GLU A 15 -23.26 -68.89 27.64
N ILE A 16 -22.27 -68.23 27.01
CA ILE A 16 -20.88 -68.71 26.97
C ILE A 16 -20.30 -68.87 28.38
N GLN A 17 -19.73 -70.05 28.67
CA GLN A 17 -19.10 -70.32 29.96
C GLN A 17 -17.74 -69.62 30.08
N GLU A 18 -17.36 -69.22 31.29
CA GLU A 18 -16.08 -68.53 31.55
C GLU A 18 -14.88 -69.37 31.10
N SER A 19 -14.92 -70.69 31.28
CA SER A 19 -13.86 -71.61 30.84
C SER A 19 -13.68 -71.67 29.31
N GLU A 20 -14.77 -71.52 28.55
CA GLU A 20 -14.76 -71.45 27.09
C GLU A 20 -14.29 -70.09 26.60
N LEU A 21 -14.67 -69.03 27.31
CA LEU A 21 -14.23 -67.67 27.03
C LEU A 21 -12.71 -67.50 27.23
N GLN A 22 -12.14 -68.08 28.29
CA GLN A 22 -10.68 -68.07 28.51
C GLN A 22 -9.92 -68.86 27.43
N LYS A 23 -10.47 -69.99 26.97
CA LYS A 23 -9.93 -70.73 25.81
C LYS A 23 -10.01 -69.91 24.52
N PHE A 24 -11.09 -69.15 24.35
CA PHE A 24 -11.25 -68.25 23.21
C PHE A 24 -10.24 -67.09 23.24
N TYR A 25 -10.03 -66.45 24.39
CA TYR A 25 -9.01 -65.41 24.56
C TYR A 25 -7.60 -65.91 24.24
N SER A 26 -7.20 -67.07 24.79
CA SER A 26 -5.89 -67.64 24.52
C SER A 26 -5.68 -68.02 23.04
N ARG A 27 -6.74 -68.47 22.34
CA ARG A 27 -6.72 -68.69 20.89
C ARG A 27 -6.54 -67.37 20.13
N LEU A 28 -7.29 -66.34 20.49
CA LEU A 28 -7.21 -65.02 19.86
C LEU A 28 -5.83 -64.38 20.05
N ILE A 29 -5.25 -64.46 21.26
CA ILE A 29 -3.88 -63.98 21.53
C ILE A 29 -2.86 -64.68 20.61
N LYS A 30 -2.98 -65.98 20.39
CA LYS A 30 -2.11 -66.73 19.46
C LYS A 30 -2.30 -66.30 18.01
N LEU A 31 -3.55 -66.06 17.58
CA LEU A 31 -3.84 -65.54 16.23
C LEU A 31 -3.23 -64.16 16.02
N LEU A 32 -3.26 -63.30 17.04
CA LEU A 32 -2.64 -61.98 17.03
C LEU A 32 -1.10 -61.99 17.17
N GLN A 33 -0.49 -63.16 17.36
CA GLN A 33 0.98 -63.33 17.35
C GLN A 33 1.52 -63.84 16.00
N GLY A 34 0.65 -64.28 15.08
CA GLY A 34 1.04 -64.73 13.75
C GLY A 34 1.61 -63.60 12.88
N LYS A 35 2.53 -63.93 11.97
CA LYS A 35 3.14 -62.97 11.03
C LYS A 35 2.16 -62.42 9.98
N GLU A 36 1.05 -63.11 9.73
CA GLU A 36 0.00 -62.69 8.79
C GLU A 36 -1.36 -62.69 9.49
N VAL A 37 -1.95 -61.50 9.67
CA VAL A 37 -3.27 -61.34 10.29
C VAL A 37 -4.34 -61.51 9.21
N GLY A 38 -4.93 -62.70 9.12
CA GLY A 38 -5.91 -63.08 8.08
C GLY A 38 -7.39 -62.89 8.46
N HIS A 39 -8.28 -63.39 7.59
CA HIS A 39 -9.75 -63.33 7.75
C HIS A 39 -10.25 -63.99 9.05
N GLU A 40 -9.57 -65.04 9.52
CA GLU A 40 -9.91 -65.71 10.79
C GLU A 40 -9.80 -64.78 12.01
N THR A 41 -8.89 -63.81 11.96
CA THR A 41 -8.75 -62.80 13.02
C THR A 41 -9.93 -61.83 12.98
N ILE A 42 -10.40 -61.44 11.79
CA ILE A 42 -11.57 -60.56 11.61
C ILE A 42 -12.81 -61.24 12.18
N ASP A 43 -13.07 -62.50 11.81
CA ASP A 43 -14.21 -63.27 12.31
C ASP A 43 -14.15 -63.44 13.84
N SER A 44 -12.95 -63.66 14.38
CA SER A 44 -12.75 -63.78 15.82
C SER A 44 -12.97 -62.45 16.55
N LEU A 45 -12.57 -61.31 15.98
CA LEU A 45 -12.82 -59.97 16.54
C LEU A 45 -14.31 -59.59 16.46
N GLN A 46 -14.99 -59.90 15.37
CA GLN A 46 -16.45 -59.72 15.24
C GLN A 46 -17.21 -60.55 16.27
N ARG A 47 -16.80 -61.82 16.45
CA ARG A 47 -17.38 -62.70 17.47
C ARG A 47 -17.11 -62.20 18.89
N LEU A 48 -15.91 -61.67 19.15
CA LEU A 48 -15.58 -61.05 20.43
C LEU A 48 -16.45 -59.82 20.70
N HIS A 49 -16.60 -58.94 19.72
CA HIS A 49 -17.46 -57.75 19.84
C HIS A 49 -18.93 -58.14 20.11
N LEU A 50 -19.45 -59.17 19.45
CA LEU A 50 -20.78 -59.71 19.72
C LEU A 50 -20.91 -60.28 21.14
N ILE A 51 -19.91 -61.02 21.63
CA ILE A 51 -19.91 -61.58 22.99
C ILE A 51 -19.94 -60.48 24.05
N LEU A 52 -19.19 -59.39 23.83
CA LEU A 52 -19.13 -58.25 24.75
C LEU A 52 -20.44 -57.43 24.72
N SER A 53 -20.92 -57.06 23.53
CA SER A 53 -22.13 -56.25 23.35
C SER A 53 -23.44 -56.97 23.70
N ALA A 54 -23.49 -58.30 23.63
CA ALA A 54 -24.70 -59.07 23.93
C ALA A 54 -25.03 -59.16 25.43
N ASN A 55 -24.09 -58.81 26.32
CA ASN A 55 -24.21 -58.91 27.76
C ASN A 55 -24.41 -57.54 28.42
N LYS A 56 -25.30 -57.46 29.43
CA LYS A 56 -25.60 -56.21 30.16
C LYS A 56 -24.52 -55.78 31.17
N TYR A 57 -23.51 -56.61 31.41
CA TYR A 57 -22.45 -56.36 32.39
C TYR A 57 -21.13 -56.17 31.65
N THR A 58 -20.42 -55.10 31.98
CA THR A 58 -19.07 -54.82 31.47
C THR A 58 -18.12 -55.92 31.94
N ARG A 59 -17.42 -56.55 30.99
CA ARG A 59 -16.44 -57.62 31.25
C ARG A 59 -15.01 -57.07 31.11
N ALA A 60 -14.11 -57.48 31.99
CA ALA A 60 -12.69 -57.14 31.90
C ALA A 60 -11.99 -58.10 30.91
N LEU A 61 -11.22 -57.55 29.97
CA LEU A 61 -10.39 -58.34 29.06
C LEU A 61 -9.06 -58.71 29.74
N PRO A 62 -8.45 -59.85 29.39
CA PRO A 62 -7.09 -60.16 29.80
C PRO A 62 -6.11 -59.06 29.32
N PRO A 63 -5.15 -58.64 30.16
CA PRO A 63 -4.26 -57.51 29.85
C PRO A 63 -3.39 -57.76 28.61
N GLU A 64 -2.99 -59.01 28.36
CA GLU A 64 -2.25 -59.42 27.15
C GLU A 64 -3.08 -59.23 25.87
N LEU A 65 -4.38 -59.55 25.91
CA LEU A 65 -5.29 -59.39 24.79
C LEU A 65 -5.54 -57.91 24.53
N GLN A 66 -5.74 -57.12 25.60
CA GLN A 66 -5.93 -55.68 25.50
C GLN A 66 -4.71 -54.97 24.87
N LYS A 67 -3.49 -55.31 25.29
CA LYS A 67 -2.26 -54.76 24.69
C LYS A 67 -2.13 -55.08 23.20
N LYS A 68 -2.56 -56.29 22.79
CA LYS A 68 -2.57 -56.69 21.38
C LYS A 68 -3.64 -55.95 20.57
N LEU A 69 -4.84 -55.77 21.12
CA LEU A 69 -5.89 -54.96 20.48
C LEU A 69 -5.47 -53.50 20.29
N LEU A 70 -4.75 -52.92 21.26
CA LEU A 70 -4.18 -51.57 21.13
C LEU A 70 -3.16 -51.51 19.98
N SER A 71 -2.31 -52.53 19.81
CA SER A 71 -1.36 -52.57 18.68
C SER A 71 -2.03 -52.68 17.31
N LEU A 72 -3.25 -53.23 17.23
CA LEU A 72 -4.03 -53.31 15.97
C LEU A 72 -4.64 -51.98 15.56
N LEU A 73 -4.76 -51.00 16.47
CA LEU A 73 -5.22 -49.66 16.12
C LEU A 73 -4.24 -48.96 15.16
N SER A 74 -2.97 -49.37 15.15
CA SER A 74 -1.92 -48.89 14.25
C SER A 74 -1.74 -49.76 12.99
N SER A 75 -2.62 -50.74 12.76
CA SER A 75 -2.56 -51.63 11.59
C SER A 75 -2.86 -50.88 10.28
N PRO A 76 -2.24 -51.21 9.14
CA PRO A 76 -2.56 -50.59 7.84
C PRO A 76 -3.96 -50.94 7.30
N THR A 77 -4.66 -51.91 7.89
CA THR A 77 -5.99 -52.35 7.43
C THR A 77 -7.10 -51.74 8.29
N GLU A 78 -7.99 -50.96 7.67
CA GLU A 78 -9.09 -50.23 8.34
C GLU A 78 -10.03 -51.16 9.13
N GLN A 79 -10.33 -52.35 8.61
CA GLN A 79 -11.22 -53.32 9.28
C GLN A 79 -10.68 -53.75 10.66
N PHE A 80 -9.35 -53.92 10.81
CA PHE A 80 -8.76 -54.23 12.11
C PHE A 80 -8.82 -53.04 13.05
N GLN A 81 -8.67 -51.81 12.55
CA GLN A 81 -8.78 -50.59 13.36
C GLN A 81 -10.20 -50.42 13.91
N VAL A 82 -11.22 -50.60 13.05
CA VAL A 82 -12.65 -50.46 13.40
C VAL A 82 -13.06 -51.48 14.44
N LEU A 83 -12.80 -52.77 14.18
CA LEU A 83 -13.22 -53.85 15.08
C LEU A 83 -12.48 -53.81 16.42
N SER A 84 -11.18 -53.50 16.42
CA SER A 84 -10.41 -53.36 17.67
C SER A 84 -10.92 -52.18 18.49
N SER A 85 -11.21 -51.05 17.86
CA SER A 85 -11.83 -49.89 18.53
C SER A 85 -13.19 -50.25 19.12
N ALA A 86 -14.06 -50.93 18.35
CA ALA A 86 -15.40 -51.33 18.79
C ALA A 86 -15.37 -52.32 19.96
N VAL A 87 -14.44 -53.27 19.98
CA VAL A 87 -14.23 -54.20 21.10
C VAL A 87 -13.78 -53.46 22.36
N LEU A 88 -12.83 -52.53 22.24
CA LEU A 88 -12.28 -51.80 23.38
C LEU A 88 -13.32 -50.84 24.01
N ARG A 89 -14.23 -50.26 23.22
CA ARG A 89 -15.31 -49.38 23.73
C ARG A 89 -16.28 -50.08 24.69
N GLU A 90 -16.52 -51.38 24.50
CA GLU A 90 -17.45 -52.17 25.30
C GLU A 90 -16.85 -52.64 26.65
N THR A 91 -15.62 -52.20 26.98
CA THR A 91 -14.88 -52.62 28.18
C THR A 91 -14.61 -51.45 29.13
N LEU A 92 -14.54 -51.72 30.45
CA LEU A 92 -14.29 -50.70 31.49
C LEU A 92 -12.95 -49.96 31.26
N PRO A 93 -12.87 -48.64 31.56
CA PRO A 93 -11.60 -47.91 31.51
C PRO A 93 -10.60 -48.48 32.53
N LEU A 94 -9.31 -48.42 32.18
CA LEU A 94 -8.18 -48.90 32.98
C LEU A 94 -8.15 -48.18 34.34
N SER A 95 -8.57 -48.85 35.41
CA SER A 95 -8.41 -48.33 36.76
C SER A 95 -6.94 -48.38 37.17
N GLY A 96 -6.28 -47.22 37.25
CA GLY A 96 -5.14 -47.02 38.13
C GLY A 96 -3.73 -47.40 37.62
N GLN A 97 -3.51 -47.54 36.31
CA GLN A 97 -2.17 -47.47 35.74
C GLN A 97 -2.16 -46.42 34.63
N GLU A 98 -1.28 -45.45 34.79
CA GLU A 98 -1.02 -44.33 33.88
C GLU A 98 -1.09 -44.80 32.42
N LEU A 99 -2.05 -44.23 31.67
CA LEU A 99 -2.04 -44.25 30.22
C LEU A 99 -0.85 -43.38 29.74
N ASN A 100 0.37 -43.87 29.93
CA ASN A 100 1.53 -43.38 29.19
C ASN A 100 1.36 -43.87 27.75
N TYR A 101 0.51 -43.17 27.00
CA TYR A 101 0.60 -43.19 25.55
C TYR A 101 1.94 -42.54 25.21
N ASP A 102 2.96 -43.37 24.97
CA ASP A 102 4.25 -42.91 24.46
C ASP A 102 4.01 -42.01 23.25
N GLN A 103 4.80 -40.96 23.12
CA GLN A 103 4.67 -39.91 22.11
C GLN A 103 4.63 -40.47 20.66
N GLU A 104 5.12 -41.70 20.45
CA GLU A 104 5.06 -42.47 19.19
C GLU A 104 3.69 -43.09 18.86
N SER A 105 2.80 -43.29 19.85
CA SER A 105 1.47 -43.89 19.62
C SER A 105 0.42 -42.88 19.12
N ILE A 106 0.66 -41.59 19.34
CA ILE A 106 -0.27 -40.49 19.04
C ILE A 106 -0.05 -39.93 17.63
N SER A 107 1.15 -40.11 17.07
CA SER A 107 1.43 -39.82 15.65
C SER A 107 0.69 -40.77 14.70
N LEU A 108 0.06 -41.83 15.23
CA LEU A 108 -0.72 -42.86 14.53
C LEU A 108 -2.23 -42.77 14.78
N LEU A 109 -2.74 -41.67 15.36
CA LEU A 109 -4.15 -41.54 15.72
C LEU A 109 -5.06 -41.46 14.47
N ASN A 110 -5.70 -42.58 14.12
CA ASN A 110 -6.83 -42.59 13.21
C ASN A 110 -8.13 -42.13 13.92
N SER A 111 -9.17 -41.83 13.12
CA SER A 111 -10.49 -41.40 13.63
C SER A 111 -11.12 -42.39 14.63
N HIS A 112 -10.82 -43.69 14.47
CA HIS A 112 -11.36 -44.76 15.33
C HIS A 112 -10.68 -44.86 16.69
N ALA A 113 -9.36 -44.67 16.76
CA ALA A 113 -8.59 -44.59 17.99
C ALA A 113 -8.96 -43.35 18.78
N ALA A 114 -9.18 -42.22 18.10
CA ALA A 114 -9.63 -40.99 18.75
C ALA A 114 -11.02 -41.11 19.38
N ALA A 115 -11.99 -41.69 18.66
CA ALA A 115 -13.33 -41.89 19.19
C ALA A 115 -13.38 -42.90 20.35
N LEU A 116 -12.43 -43.86 20.39
CA LEU A 116 -12.22 -44.72 21.56
C LEU A 116 -11.71 -43.91 22.76
N LEU A 117 -10.67 -43.08 22.57
CA LEU A 117 -10.10 -42.24 23.64
C LEU A 117 -11.13 -41.29 24.24
N LEU A 118 -12.00 -40.70 23.41
CA LEU A 118 -13.10 -39.87 23.87
C LEU A 118 -14.12 -40.65 24.71
N SER A 119 -14.46 -41.87 24.29
CA SER A 119 -15.44 -42.70 25.01
C SER A 119 -14.93 -43.25 26.34
N GLN A 120 -13.61 -43.34 26.52
CA GLN A 120 -12.97 -43.93 27.69
C GLN A 120 -12.39 -42.90 28.68
N ALA A 121 -12.49 -41.60 28.36
CA ALA A 121 -12.03 -40.54 29.26
C ALA A 121 -12.88 -40.51 30.54
N GLY A 122 -12.27 -40.90 31.67
CA GLY A 122 -12.94 -41.00 32.96
C GLY A 122 -12.92 -39.71 33.78
N SER A 123 -12.00 -38.79 33.48
CA SER A 123 -11.87 -37.52 34.18
C SER A 123 -11.56 -36.35 33.25
N ARG A 124 -11.83 -35.12 33.73
CA ARG A 124 -11.49 -33.88 33.03
C ARG A 124 -9.98 -33.68 32.83
N ALA A 125 -9.16 -34.23 33.73
CA ALA A 125 -7.70 -34.17 33.63
C ALA A 125 -7.18 -34.98 32.44
N ASP A 126 -7.78 -36.15 32.18
CA ASP A 126 -7.44 -37.03 31.05
C ASP A 126 -7.75 -36.34 29.71
N LEU A 127 -8.90 -35.66 29.62
CA LEU A 127 -9.28 -34.87 28.43
C LEU A 127 -8.33 -33.70 28.18
N SER A 128 -7.88 -33.01 29.23
CA SER A 128 -6.95 -31.89 29.11
C SER A 128 -5.55 -32.36 28.66
N TYR A 129 -5.09 -33.51 29.17
CA TYR A 129 -3.85 -34.16 28.74
C TYR A 129 -3.92 -34.58 27.26
N LEU A 130 -5.01 -35.24 26.86
CA LEU A 130 -5.25 -35.64 25.47
C LEU A 130 -5.27 -34.42 24.53
N CYS A 131 -5.96 -33.34 24.91
CA CYS A 131 -5.95 -32.10 24.14
C CYS A 131 -4.53 -31.53 23.95
N ALA A 132 -3.74 -31.47 25.03
CA ALA A 132 -2.38 -30.97 24.96
C ALA A 132 -1.50 -31.83 24.03
N GLN A 133 -1.70 -33.15 24.02
CA GLN A 133 -0.97 -34.04 23.11
C GLN A 133 -1.40 -33.89 21.65
N LEU A 134 -2.70 -33.79 21.37
CA LEU A 134 -3.23 -33.54 20.02
C LEU A 134 -2.77 -32.19 19.47
N ILE A 135 -2.64 -31.17 20.32
CA ILE A 135 -2.13 -29.87 19.90
C ILE A 135 -0.62 -29.92 19.62
N ARG A 136 0.16 -30.65 20.44
CA ARG A 136 1.60 -30.88 20.20
C ARG A 136 1.87 -31.68 18.92
N SER A 137 1.01 -32.63 18.54
CA SER A 137 1.18 -33.37 17.29
C SER A 137 0.99 -32.49 16.05
N LEU A 138 0.27 -31.37 16.17
CA LEU A 138 0.16 -30.35 15.13
C LEU A 138 1.43 -29.48 15.00
N GLU A 139 2.37 -29.53 15.95
CA GLU A 139 3.63 -28.76 15.94
C GLU A 139 4.78 -29.43 15.19
N SER A 140 4.88 -30.76 15.22
CA SER A 140 6.02 -31.48 14.68
C SER A 140 6.17 -31.23 13.17
N ARG A 141 7.32 -30.68 12.75
CA ARG A 141 7.71 -30.63 11.33
C ARG A 141 7.81 -32.07 10.83
N GLN A 142 6.91 -32.45 9.94
CA GLN A 142 6.90 -33.78 9.35
C GLN A 142 8.22 -34.02 8.59
N SER A 143 9.00 -34.97 9.08
CA SER A 143 10.01 -35.68 8.30
C SER A 143 9.26 -36.58 7.31
N GLU A 144 9.78 -36.73 6.09
CA GLU A 144 9.18 -37.45 4.94
C GLU A 144 8.84 -38.94 5.17
N VAL A 145 8.93 -39.45 6.41
CA VAL A 145 8.94 -40.88 6.72
C VAL A 145 7.66 -41.40 7.43
N SER A 146 6.72 -40.55 7.89
CA SER A 146 5.44 -41.03 8.43
C SER A 146 4.24 -40.62 7.58
N ALA A 147 3.76 -41.54 6.74
CA ALA A 147 2.69 -41.39 5.76
C ALA A 147 1.26 -41.38 6.35
N GLN A 148 0.97 -40.55 7.36
CA GLN A 148 -0.40 -40.40 7.87
C GLN A 148 -0.79 -38.92 8.05
N SER A 149 -1.89 -38.54 7.40
CA SER A 149 -2.36 -37.17 7.29
C SER A 149 -2.90 -36.65 8.64
N PRO A 150 -2.60 -35.39 9.04
CA PRO A 150 -3.11 -34.79 10.29
C PRO A 150 -4.61 -34.44 10.26
N THR A 151 -5.31 -34.85 9.21
CA THR A 151 -6.72 -34.51 8.92
C THR A 151 -7.74 -34.89 10.01
N PRO A 152 -7.63 -36.00 10.77
CA PRO A 152 -8.65 -36.31 11.78
C PRO A 152 -8.50 -35.47 13.05
N THR A 153 -7.31 -34.90 13.32
CA THR A 153 -6.95 -34.25 14.59
C THR A 153 -7.85 -33.05 14.91
N LEU A 154 -8.14 -32.20 13.91
CA LEU A 154 -8.96 -31.00 14.08
C LEU A 154 -10.44 -31.30 14.39
N PRO A 155 -11.13 -32.20 13.66
CA PRO A 155 -12.48 -32.65 14.03
C PRO A 155 -12.57 -33.24 15.44
N ILE A 156 -11.57 -34.02 15.86
CA ILE A 156 -11.51 -34.59 17.22
C ILE A 156 -11.42 -33.48 18.27
N LEU A 157 -10.50 -32.53 18.06
CA LEU A 157 -10.39 -31.36 18.93
C LEU A 157 -11.72 -30.61 18.99
N ASN A 158 -12.39 -30.34 17.86
CA ASN A 158 -13.67 -29.66 17.85
C ASN A 158 -14.76 -30.39 18.66
N ASN A 159 -14.81 -31.73 18.61
CA ASN A 159 -15.73 -32.51 19.43
C ASN A 159 -15.42 -32.39 20.93
N ILE A 160 -14.14 -32.46 21.33
CA ILE A 160 -13.75 -32.26 22.74
C ILE A 160 -14.17 -30.86 23.21
N LEU A 161 -13.93 -29.84 22.39
CA LEU A 161 -14.23 -28.45 22.72
C LEU A 161 -15.73 -28.19 22.82
N THR A 162 -16.54 -28.90 22.03
CA THR A 162 -18.00 -28.82 22.08
C THR A 162 -18.55 -29.34 23.41
N HIS A 163 -17.94 -30.39 23.97
CA HIS A 163 -18.41 -31.03 25.20
C HIS A 163 -17.74 -30.49 26.46
N SER A 164 -16.50 -30.03 26.37
CA SER A 164 -15.68 -29.61 27.51
C SER A 164 -14.70 -28.49 27.12
N PRO A 165 -15.19 -27.24 26.96
CA PRO A 165 -14.37 -26.12 26.49
C PRO A 165 -13.28 -25.69 27.49
N GLU A 166 -13.47 -25.99 28.77
CA GLU A 166 -12.51 -25.62 29.83
C GLU A 166 -11.31 -26.59 29.96
N CYS A 167 -11.14 -27.51 29.00
CA CYS A 167 -10.01 -28.46 28.97
C CYS A 167 -8.74 -27.87 28.35
N LEU A 168 -8.81 -26.70 27.70
CA LEU A 168 -7.65 -26.04 27.09
C LEU A 168 -7.02 -25.00 28.02
N THR A 169 -5.70 -25.01 28.11
CA THR A 169 -4.89 -23.94 28.72
C THR A 169 -4.75 -22.75 27.76
N GLU A 170 -4.35 -21.60 28.26
CA GLU A 170 -4.11 -20.40 27.44
C GLU A 170 -3.02 -20.62 26.38
N ASP A 171 -1.95 -21.34 26.73
CA ASP A 171 -0.89 -21.73 25.79
C ASP A 171 -1.42 -22.62 24.64
N ASN A 172 -2.32 -23.56 24.96
CA ASN A 172 -2.96 -24.40 23.96
C ASN A 172 -3.87 -23.58 23.02
N LEU A 173 -4.58 -22.59 23.57
CA LEU A 173 -5.44 -21.68 22.79
C LEU A 173 -4.63 -20.79 21.84
N THR A 174 -3.50 -20.25 22.30
CA THR A 174 -2.63 -19.40 21.49
C THR A 174 -2.00 -20.18 20.35
N LEU A 175 -1.53 -21.39 20.63
CA LEU A 175 -0.94 -22.29 19.63
C LEU A 175 -1.94 -22.72 18.55
N LEU A 176 -3.14 -23.16 18.96
CA LEU A 176 -4.17 -23.56 18.00
C LEU A 176 -4.65 -22.36 17.17
N SER A 177 -4.80 -21.18 17.77
CA SER A 177 -5.17 -19.96 17.04
C SER A 177 -4.13 -19.59 15.97
N LYS A 178 -2.84 -19.76 16.28
CA LYS A 178 -1.74 -19.55 15.32
C LYS A 178 -1.80 -20.53 14.16
N LYS A 179 -2.07 -21.82 14.43
CA LYS A 179 -2.21 -22.85 13.39
C LYS A 179 -3.42 -22.63 12.49
N LEU A 180 -4.57 -22.27 13.07
CA LEU A 180 -5.76 -21.90 12.30
C LEU A 180 -5.49 -20.73 11.37
N VAL A 181 -4.77 -19.70 11.84
CA VAL A 181 -4.32 -18.60 10.98
C VAL A 181 -3.46 -19.09 9.83
N ASP A 182 -2.48 -19.95 10.14
CA ASP A 182 -1.53 -20.43 9.13
C ASP A 182 -2.26 -21.21 8.03
N TRP A 183 -3.21 -22.07 8.39
CA TRP A 183 -4.01 -22.82 7.42
C TRP A 183 -4.97 -21.94 6.65
N LEU A 184 -5.68 -20.99 7.29
CA LEU A 184 -6.62 -20.11 6.60
C LEU A 184 -5.94 -19.19 5.59
N ARG A 185 -4.73 -18.70 5.88
CA ARG A 185 -4.05 -17.70 5.03
C ARG A 185 -2.99 -18.27 4.10
N TYR A 186 -2.27 -19.32 4.50
CA TYR A 186 -1.08 -19.79 3.79
C TYR A 186 -1.21 -21.22 3.26
N ALA A 187 -2.43 -21.77 3.21
CA ALA A 187 -2.66 -23.01 2.47
C ALA A 187 -2.29 -22.85 0.99
N SER A 188 -1.70 -23.89 0.44
CA SER A 188 -1.15 -23.94 -0.91
C SER A 188 -2.22 -23.75 -1.98
N ILE A 189 -1.81 -23.10 -3.08
CA ILE A 189 -2.66 -22.79 -4.24
C ILE A 189 -2.38 -23.72 -5.44
N THR A 190 -1.64 -24.81 -5.20
CA THR A 190 -1.30 -25.84 -6.18
C THR A 190 -2.00 -27.14 -5.83
N GLN A 191 -2.57 -27.81 -6.82
CA GLN A 191 -3.24 -29.09 -6.62
C GLN A 191 -2.26 -30.14 -6.08
N GLY A 192 -2.77 -31.01 -5.21
CA GLY A 192 -2.04 -32.19 -4.78
C GLY A 192 -1.74 -33.08 -5.99
N GLY A 193 -0.51 -33.61 -6.07
CA GLY A 193 -0.09 -34.42 -7.21
C GLY A 193 -1.06 -35.58 -7.45
N CYS A 194 -1.75 -35.56 -8.59
CA CYS A 194 -2.54 -36.70 -9.02
C CYS A 194 -1.57 -37.85 -9.33
N ALA A 195 -1.82 -39.04 -8.76
CA ALA A 195 -1.29 -40.27 -9.32
C ALA A 195 -1.71 -40.30 -10.79
N SER A 196 -0.73 -40.27 -11.69
CA SER A 196 -0.94 -40.19 -13.13
C SER A 196 -1.96 -41.24 -13.59
N SER A 197 -3.07 -40.83 -14.19
CA SER A 197 -3.79 -41.75 -15.09
C SER A 197 -2.85 -42.04 -16.25
N GLY A 198 -2.46 -43.30 -16.43
CA GLY A 198 -1.44 -43.74 -17.39
C GLY A 198 -1.70 -43.25 -18.81
N GLY A 199 -0.95 -42.22 -19.22
CA GLY A 199 -0.82 -41.77 -20.59
C GLY A 199 0.59 -42.10 -21.09
N PHE A 200 0.67 -42.81 -22.22
CA PHE A 200 1.86 -43.48 -22.75
C PHE A 200 3.02 -42.54 -23.21
N PHE A 201 2.93 -41.23 -23.00
CA PHE A 201 3.96 -40.26 -23.41
C PHE A 201 4.09 -39.10 -22.42
N THR A 202 4.98 -39.20 -21.43
CA THR A 202 5.43 -38.03 -20.66
C THR A 202 6.95 -38.07 -20.47
N GLY A 203 7.65 -37.16 -21.15
CA GLY A 203 9.06 -36.87 -20.93
C GLY A 203 9.31 -36.07 -19.63
N PRO A 204 10.57 -35.93 -19.18
CA PRO A 204 10.91 -35.46 -17.83
C PRO A 204 10.85 -33.93 -17.64
N ARG A 205 9.91 -33.22 -18.28
CA ARG A 205 9.78 -31.75 -18.20
C ARG A 205 8.33 -31.28 -17.98
N SER A 206 7.74 -31.63 -16.84
CA SER A 206 6.61 -30.89 -16.23
C SER A 206 6.34 -31.39 -14.81
N ARG A 207 7.04 -30.85 -13.81
CA ARG A 207 6.76 -31.07 -12.38
C ARG A 207 6.37 -29.75 -11.69
N GLN A 208 5.55 -28.92 -12.34
CA GLN A 208 4.81 -27.88 -11.65
C GLN A 208 3.38 -28.39 -11.48
N GLY A 209 2.93 -28.51 -10.23
CA GLY A 209 1.55 -28.91 -9.92
C GLY A 209 0.57 -27.92 -10.55
N THR A 210 -0.53 -28.45 -11.08
CA THR A 210 -1.60 -27.62 -11.66
C THR A 210 -2.11 -26.63 -10.63
N PRO A 211 -2.34 -25.36 -10.98
CA PRO A 211 -2.92 -24.40 -10.04
C PRO A 211 -4.35 -24.80 -9.68
N ILE A 212 -4.78 -24.45 -8.48
CA ILE A 212 -6.17 -24.56 -8.07
C ILE A 212 -6.97 -23.45 -8.74
N THR A 213 -8.22 -23.77 -9.08
CA THR A 213 -9.14 -22.83 -9.71
C THR A 213 -10.21 -22.39 -8.74
N GLU A 214 -10.74 -21.18 -8.90
CA GLU A 214 -11.95 -20.72 -8.23
C GLU A 214 -13.19 -21.34 -8.89
N LEU A 215 -14.38 -21.09 -8.31
CA LEU A 215 -15.65 -21.60 -8.83
C LEU A 215 -15.93 -21.19 -10.28
N ASP A 216 -15.40 -20.07 -10.75
CA ASP A 216 -15.55 -19.54 -12.11
C ASP A 216 -14.51 -20.10 -13.09
N GLY A 217 -13.61 -20.98 -12.63
CA GLY A 217 -12.52 -21.56 -13.43
C GLY A 217 -11.29 -20.67 -13.54
N THR A 218 -11.28 -19.48 -12.93
CA THR A 218 -10.08 -18.63 -12.87
C THR A 218 -9.05 -19.20 -11.89
N VAL A 219 -7.76 -18.93 -12.10
CA VAL A 219 -6.69 -19.40 -11.20
C VAL A 219 -6.75 -18.65 -9.86
N SER A 220 -6.71 -19.39 -8.75
CA SER A 220 -6.69 -18.83 -7.40
C SER A 220 -5.42 -18.00 -7.16
N GLY A 221 -5.57 -16.68 -7.01
CA GLY A 221 -4.44 -15.75 -6.96
C GLY A 221 -3.85 -15.45 -5.57
N ASP A 222 -4.68 -15.31 -4.52
CA ASP A 222 -4.23 -14.65 -3.27
C ASP A 222 -3.97 -15.63 -2.09
N PHE A 223 -4.79 -16.68 -1.94
CA PHE A 223 -4.70 -17.78 -0.95
C PHE A 223 -5.79 -18.84 -1.22
N PHE A 224 -5.75 -20.02 -0.61
CA PHE A 224 -6.78 -21.06 -0.81
C PHE A 224 -8.04 -20.82 0.06
N THR A 225 -9.24 -21.12 -0.49
CA THR A 225 -10.51 -21.08 0.26
C THR A 225 -11.35 -22.36 0.06
N VAL A 226 -12.39 -22.55 0.87
CA VAL A 226 -13.30 -23.71 0.75
C VAL A 226 -14.09 -23.75 -0.56
N LEU A 227 -14.14 -22.66 -1.32
CA LEU A 227 -14.82 -22.61 -2.62
C LEU A 227 -13.88 -22.94 -3.80
N CYS A 228 -12.59 -23.12 -3.52
CA CYS A 228 -11.63 -23.51 -4.53
C CYS A 228 -11.91 -24.93 -5.05
N VAL A 229 -11.69 -25.14 -6.34
CA VAL A 229 -11.93 -26.39 -7.07
C VAL A 229 -10.60 -26.95 -7.57
N GLY A 230 -10.35 -28.22 -7.26
CA GLY A 230 -9.17 -28.97 -7.72
C GLY A 230 -9.45 -30.47 -7.80
N GLN A 231 -8.64 -31.21 -8.55
CA GLN A 231 -8.80 -32.66 -8.70
C GLN A 231 -8.35 -33.44 -7.45
N GLY A 232 -7.44 -32.87 -6.66
CA GLY A 232 -6.98 -33.43 -5.39
C GLY A 232 -6.42 -32.33 -4.50
N PHE A 233 -6.77 -32.39 -3.20
CA PHE A 233 -6.31 -31.44 -2.20
C PHE A 233 -5.11 -31.97 -1.43
N THR A 234 -4.15 -31.10 -1.16
CA THR A 234 -3.03 -31.37 -0.25
C THR A 234 -3.49 -31.36 1.21
N ASP A 235 -2.65 -31.89 2.11
CA ASP A 235 -2.98 -31.93 3.54
C ASP A 235 -3.26 -30.53 4.13
N ASP A 236 -2.48 -29.52 3.77
CA ASP A 236 -2.68 -28.14 4.22
C ASP A 236 -3.97 -27.50 3.69
N GLN A 237 -4.43 -27.88 2.48
CA GLN A 237 -5.73 -27.46 1.94
C GLN A 237 -6.89 -28.13 2.70
N TRP A 238 -6.77 -29.41 3.04
CA TRP A 238 -7.74 -30.07 3.92
C TRP A 238 -7.77 -29.42 5.30
N MET A 239 -6.61 -29.09 5.87
CA MET A 239 -6.55 -28.38 7.16
C MET A 239 -7.20 -26.99 7.08
N ASN A 240 -7.11 -26.29 5.95
CA ASN A 240 -7.85 -25.05 5.72
C ASN A 240 -9.37 -25.27 5.76
N VAL A 241 -9.89 -26.30 5.07
CA VAL A 241 -11.32 -26.66 5.07
C VAL A 241 -11.81 -26.99 6.49
N TYR A 242 -11.07 -27.82 7.23
CA TYR A 242 -11.42 -28.15 8.61
C TYR A 242 -11.35 -26.93 9.54
N SER A 243 -10.34 -26.08 9.35
CA SER A 243 -10.19 -24.82 10.11
C SER A 243 -11.40 -23.92 9.90
N PHE A 244 -11.86 -23.75 8.66
CA PHE A 244 -13.05 -22.97 8.35
C PHE A 244 -14.32 -23.58 8.98
N SER A 245 -14.47 -24.91 8.91
CA SER A 245 -15.65 -25.61 9.45
C SER A 245 -15.81 -25.47 10.96
N MET A 246 -14.72 -25.42 11.73
CA MET A 246 -14.77 -25.25 13.19
C MET A 246 -14.76 -23.79 13.65
N LEU A 247 -14.47 -22.87 12.73
CA LEU A 247 -14.10 -21.49 13.03
C LEU A 247 -15.17 -20.77 13.84
N ARG A 248 -16.44 -20.91 13.45
CA ARG A 248 -17.57 -20.30 14.16
C ARG A 248 -17.67 -20.81 15.60
N HIS A 249 -17.55 -22.12 15.80
CA HIS A 249 -17.61 -22.72 17.13
C HIS A 249 -16.46 -22.19 17.98
N TRP A 250 -15.23 -22.22 17.45
CA TRP A 250 -14.04 -21.72 18.12
C TRP A 250 -14.15 -20.24 18.55
N LEU A 251 -14.58 -19.37 17.63
CA LEU A 251 -14.72 -17.94 17.89
C LEU A 251 -15.80 -17.63 18.93
N LEU A 252 -16.88 -18.41 19.01
CA LEU A 252 -17.95 -18.19 19.99
C LEU A 252 -17.56 -18.71 21.38
N THR A 253 -17.02 -19.93 21.46
CA THR A 253 -16.69 -20.61 22.71
C THR A 253 -15.64 -19.87 23.53
N TYR A 254 -14.60 -19.32 22.87
CA TYR A 254 -13.49 -18.65 23.56
C TYR A 254 -13.54 -17.13 23.52
N HIS A 255 -14.67 -16.56 23.09
CA HIS A 255 -14.97 -15.14 23.24
C HIS A 255 -15.78 -14.84 24.50
N SER A 256 -16.59 -15.78 25.00
CA SER A 256 -17.38 -15.61 26.22
C SER A 256 -16.57 -15.77 27.52
N SER A 257 -15.50 -16.58 27.51
CA SER A 257 -14.73 -16.90 28.72
C SER A 257 -13.82 -15.76 29.22
N SER A 258 -13.64 -14.68 28.45
CA SER A 258 -12.93 -13.48 28.93
C SER A 258 -13.83 -12.55 29.76
N ASN A 259 -15.15 -12.72 29.73
CA ASN A 259 -16.09 -11.81 30.39
C ASN A 259 -16.73 -12.40 31.65
N SER A 260 -16.45 -13.66 31.99
CA SER A 260 -17.17 -14.39 33.06
C SER A 260 -16.43 -14.49 34.40
N THR A 261 -15.44 -13.62 34.66
CA THR A 261 -14.77 -13.53 35.98
C THR A 261 -14.97 -12.18 36.67
N ALA A 262 -16.03 -11.44 36.33
CA ALA A 262 -16.39 -10.19 37.00
C ALA A 262 -17.91 -10.10 37.17
N ASP A 263 -18.44 -10.80 38.18
CA ASP A 263 -19.77 -10.52 38.72
C ASP A 263 -19.64 -10.45 40.25
N THR A 264 -19.39 -9.24 40.76
CA THR A 264 -20.06 -8.63 41.92
C THR A 264 -19.55 -7.19 42.06
N ASP A 265 -20.49 -6.23 42.06
CA ASP A 265 -20.35 -4.82 42.44
C ASP A 265 -19.31 -3.97 41.68
N ASP A 266 -19.75 -3.09 40.78
CA ASP A 266 -20.23 -1.74 41.13
C ASP A 266 -20.45 -0.94 39.84
N ARG A 267 -21.41 -0.01 39.87
CA ARG A 267 -21.59 0.98 38.79
C ARG A 267 -20.52 2.06 38.94
N SER A 268 -19.44 2.02 38.18
CA SER A 268 -18.74 3.22 37.67
C SER A 268 -17.45 2.86 36.93
N GLU A 269 -17.27 3.53 35.80
CA GLU A 269 -16.01 4.08 35.29
C GLU A 269 -14.70 3.27 35.38
N VAL A 270 -14.13 3.06 34.19
CA VAL A 270 -12.68 3.02 33.89
C VAL A 270 -11.97 1.66 34.07
N ASP A 271 -11.85 1.02 32.90
CA ASP A 271 -10.60 0.47 32.33
C ASP A 271 -10.09 -0.89 32.83
N GLY A 272 -9.71 -1.72 31.85
CA GLY A 272 -9.20 -3.06 32.12
C GLY A 272 -9.31 -4.03 30.95
N SER A 273 -8.51 -3.82 29.90
CA SER A 273 -8.01 -4.89 29.02
C SER A 273 -8.91 -5.40 27.88
N VAL A 274 -9.26 -4.50 26.96
CA VAL A 274 -9.40 -4.83 25.51
C VAL A 274 -8.35 -4.06 24.68
N VAL A 275 -7.32 -3.54 25.35
CA VAL A 275 -6.21 -2.79 24.75
C VAL A 275 -4.98 -3.68 24.75
N SER A 276 -4.74 -4.41 23.65
CA SER A 276 -3.37 -4.74 23.23
C SER A 276 -3.32 -5.27 21.80
N VAL A 277 -3.29 -4.31 20.87
CA VAL A 277 -2.59 -4.39 19.57
C VAL A 277 -3.28 -5.23 18.48
N VAL A 278 -4.13 -4.58 17.65
CA VAL A 278 -4.49 -4.97 16.26
C VAL A 278 -3.77 -4.09 15.22
N SER A 279 -2.53 -3.71 15.51
CA SER A 279 -1.68 -2.88 14.63
C SER A 279 -0.47 -3.69 14.13
N ALA A 280 -0.66 -4.58 13.13
CA ALA A 280 0.48 -5.26 12.50
C ALA A 280 0.16 -6.01 11.16
N THR A 281 0.76 -5.57 10.04
CA THR A 281 0.65 -5.97 8.60
C THR A 281 0.61 -7.46 8.17
N SER A 282 0.41 -7.68 6.87
CA SER A 282 0.87 -8.86 6.10
C SER A 282 2.34 -9.31 6.32
N SER A 283 3.22 -8.47 6.89
CA SER A 283 4.55 -8.83 7.41
C SER A 283 4.70 -8.66 8.93
N SER A 284 3.82 -7.91 9.60
CA SER A 284 3.86 -7.64 11.05
C SER A 284 2.77 -8.35 11.88
N SER A 285 1.82 -9.08 11.29
CA SER A 285 0.78 -9.88 11.97
C SER A 285 1.34 -10.93 12.94
N ARG A 286 2.66 -11.11 12.96
CA ARG A 286 3.41 -11.83 13.99
C ARG A 286 3.42 -11.14 15.36
N LEU A 287 3.10 -9.84 15.45
CA LEU A 287 3.07 -9.06 16.69
C LEU A 287 1.71 -9.06 17.39
N LEU A 288 0.65 -9.49 16.71
CA LEU A 288 -0.69 -9.61 17.27
C LEU A 288 -0.78 -10.81 18.21
N PRO A 289 -1.53 -10.72 19.32
CA PRO A 289 -1.96 -11.90 20.05
C PRO A 289 -2.63 -12.90 19.08
N PRO A 290 -2.32 -14.21 19.15
CA PRO A 290 -2.81 -15.20 18.17
C PRO A 290 -4.33 -15.21 17.96
N LYS A 291 -5.11 -14.89 19.00
CA LYS A 291 -6.58 -14.81 18.94
C LYS A 291 -7.07 -13.67 18.05
N GLU A 292 -6.44 -12.50 18.13
CA GLU A 292 -6.81 -11.33 17.34
C GLU A 292 -6.39 -11.50 15.88
N ARG A 293 -5.21 -12.08 15.66
CA ARG A 293 -4.77 -12.48 14.32
C ARG A 293 -5.75 -13.44 13.66
N LEU A 294 -6.30 -14.39 14.41
CA LEU A 294 -7.32 -15.31 13.91
C LEU A 294 -8.59 -14.57 13.48
N ARG A 295 -9.05 -13.58 14.25
CA ARG A 295 -10.22 -12.77 13.88
C ARG A 295 -9.99 -11.98 12.59
N GLU A 296 -8.85 -11.32 12.45
CA GLU A 296 -8.48 -10.59 11.21
C GLU A 296 -8.49 -11.53 10.00
N LYS A 297 -7.81 -12.68 10.10
CA LYS A 297 -7.70 -13.61 8.97
C LYS A 297 -9.01 -14.33 8.67
N THR A 298 -9.83 -14.60 9.68
CA THR A 298 -11.20 -15.06 9.48
C THR A 298 -12.00 -14.07 8.66
N PHE A 299 -11.95 -12.77 9.02
CA PHE A 299 -12.72 -11.76 8.33
C PHE A 299 -12.32 -11.66 6.86
N GLN A 300 -11.01 -11.58 6.58
CA GLN A 300 -10.46 -11.61 5.22
C GLN A 300 -10.89 -12.85 4.44
N TYR A 301 -10.90 -14.01 5.10
CA TYR A 301 -11.35 -15.27 4.49
C TYR A 301 -12.84 -15.21 4.13
N CYS A 302 -13.70 -14.81 5.06
CA CYS A 302 -15.14 -14.69 4.86
C CYS A 302 -15.50 -13.66 3.78
N GLN A 303 -14.82 -12.52 3.75
CA GLN A 303 -15.02 -11.51 2.70
C GLN A 303 -14.70 -12.08 1.32
N ARG A 304 -13.60 -12.82 1.18
CA ARG A 304 -13.28 -13.47 -0.10
C ARG A 304 -14.34 -14.48 -0.51
N LEU A 305 -14.89 -15.23 0.43
CA LEU A 305 -16.01 -16.14 0.13
C LEU A 305 -17.23 -15.37 -0.39
N ILE A 306 -17.54 -14.22 0.21
CA ILE A 306 -18.64 -13.36 -0.23
C ILE A 306 -18.37 -12.88 -1.66
N GLU A 307 -17.18 -12.34 -1.94
CA GLU A 307 -16.79 -11.87 -3.28
C GLU A 307 -16.89 -12.98 -4.35
N GLN A 308 -16.51 -14.21 -4.01
CA GLN A 308 -16.59 -15.36 -4.92
C GLN A 308 -18.03 -15.83 -5.15
N CYS A 309 -18.85 -15.83 -4.12
CA CYS A 309 -20.27 -16.15 -4.22
C CYS A 309 -21.04 -15.09 -5.04
N ASP A 310 -20.70 -13.81 -4.85
CA ASP A 310 -21.37 -12.68 -5.50
C ASP A 310 -21.15 -12.67 -7.03
N ARG A 311 -20.01 -13.17 -7.52
CA ARG A 311 -19.76 -13.34 -8.96
C ARG A 311 -20.72 -14.32 -9.64
N LYS A 312 -21.34 -15.23 -8.88
CA LYS A 312 -22.25 -16.26 -9.41
C LYS A 312 -23.72 -15.98 -9.16
N ASP A 313 -24.07 -15.42 -8.01
CA ASP A 313 -25.46 -15.11 -7.67
C ASP A 313 -25.58 -13.75 -6.96
N THR A 314 -26.00 -12.76 -7.73
CA THR A 314 -26.24 -11.40 -7.27
C THR A 314 -27.31 -11.30 -6.18
N SER A 315 -28.20 -12.29 -6.06
CA SER A 315 -29.23 -12.31 -5.01
C SER A 315 -28.64 -12.45 -3.59
N LEU A 316 -27.43 -13.03 -3.48
CA LEU A 316 -26.70 -13.18 -2.21
C LEU A 316 -26.20 -11.86 -1.66
N VAL A 317 -25.91 -10.88 -2.52
CA VAL A 317 -25.52 -9.52 -2.13
C VAL A 317 -26.62 -8.90 -1.26
N TYR A 318 -27.89 -8.97 -1.70
CA TYR A 318 -29.02 -8.40 -0.96
C TYR A 318 -29.25 -9.07 0.41
N ARG A 319 -28.90 -10.36 0.55
CA ARG A 319 -28.99 -11.08 1.83
C ARG A 319 -27.83 -10.74 2.77
N THR A 320 -26.64 -10.49 2.21
CA THR A 320 -25.40 -10.28 2.97
C THR A 320 -25.21 -8.81 3.37
N PHE A 321 -25.69 -7.88 2.53
CA PHE A 321 -25.53 -6.44 2.74
C PHE A 321 -26.04 -5.95 4.11
N PRO A 322 -27.22 -6.36 4.62
CA PRO A 322 -27.68 -5.95 5.95
C PRO A 322 -26.73 -6.37 7.07
N CYS A 323 -26.11 -7.55 6.97
CA CYS A 323 -25.13 -8.03 7.93
C CYS A 323 -23.84 -7.21 7.88
N ILE A 324 -23.34 -6.91 6.68
CA ILE A 324 -22.14 -6.06 6.50
C ILE A 324 -22.41 -4.62 6.96
N LYS A 325 -23.59 -4.08 6.69
CA LYS A 325 -24.02 -2.76 7.17
C LYS A 325 -24.11 -2.70 8.69
N ALA A 326 -24.70 -3.71 9.32
CA ALA A 326 -24.74 -3.81 10.77
C ALA A 326 -23.34 -3.95 11.37
N LEU A 327 -22.45 -4.71 10.72
CA LEU A 327 -21.05 -4.83 11.13
C LEU A 327 -20.32 -3.49 11.02
N PHE A 328 -20.45 -2.78 9.88
CA PHE A 328 -19.91 -1.45 9.70
C PHE A 328 -20.36 -0.51 10.83
N GLY A 329 -21.67 -0.44 11.10
CA GLY A 329 -22.20 0.43 12.15
C GLY A 329 -21.71 0.10 13.56
N ARG A 330 -21.33 -1.15 13.83
CA ARG A 330 -20.73 -1.56 15.11
C ARG A 330 -19.24 -1.22 15.22
N LEU A 331 -18.52 -1.25 14.10
CA LEU A 331 -17.06 -1.08 14.07
C LEU A 331 -16.65 0.36 13.77
N SER A 332 -17.46 1.15 13.07
CA SER A 332 -17.09 2.47 12.54
C SER A 332 -16.73 3.51 13.61
N SER A 333 -17.15 3.31 14.86
CA SER A 333 -16.82 4.21 15.97
C SER A 333 -15.40 4.01 16.50
N ASP A 334 -14.86 2.79 16.42
CA ASP A 334 -13.55 2.43 16.95
C ASP A 334 -12.53 2.25 15.82
N LEU A 335 -11.55 3.15 15.80
CA LEU A 335 -10.50 3.20 14.79
C LEU A 335 -9.51 2.05 14.90
N SER A 336 -9.50 1.28 15.99
CA SER A 336 -8.72 0.04 16.10
C SER A 336 -9.08 -0.98 15.00
N PHE A 337 -10.31 -0.88 14.45
CA PHE A 337 -10.81 -1.73 13.38
C PHE A 337 -10.55 -1.18 11.97
N ALA A 338 -9.76 -0.11 11.78
CA ALA A 338 -9.57 0.53 10.47
C ALA A 338 -9.18 -0.44 9.34
N ARG A 339 -8.32 -1.43 9.64
CA ARG A 339 -7.89 -2.46 8.68
C ARG A 339 -8.97 -3.49 8.34
N VAL A 340 -9.96 -3.71 9.20
CA VAL A 340 -11.16 -4.53 8.94
C VAL A 340 -12.18 -3.71 8.14
N LEU A 341 -12.25 -2.42 8.42
CA LEU A 341 -13.16 -1.48 7.77
C LEU A 341 -12.77 -1.18 6.31
N LEU A 342 -11.49 -1.25 5.92
CA LEU A 342 -11.06 -1.13 4.52
C LEU A 342 -11.68 -2.22 3.61
N PRO A 343 -11.62 -3.51 3.94
CA PRO A 343 -12.31 -4.53 3.16
C PRO A 343 -13.84 -4.42 3.22
N ILE A 344 -14.42 -3.91 4.31
CA ILE A 344 -15.83 -3.52 4.32
C ILE A 344 -16.06 -2.41 3.28
N ALA A 345 -15.20 -1.40 3.22
CA ALA A 345 -15.29 -0.33 2.23
C ALA A 345 -15.15 -0.85 0.79
N GLN A 346 -14.31 -1.86 0.54
CA GLN A 346 -14.25 -2.57 -0.75
C GLN A 346 -15.60 -3.20 -1.11
N PHE A 347 -16.25 -3.87 -0.16
CA PHE A 347 -17.59 -4.43 -0.37
C PHE A 347 -18.61 -3.33 -0.72
N TYR A 348 -18.59 -2.20 0.00
CA TYR A 348 -19.43 -1.05 -0.31
C TYR A 348 -19.13 -0.44 -1.69
N LEU A 349 -17.86 -0.36 -2.11
CA LEU A 349 -17.49 0.14 -3.43
C LEU A 349 -18.05 -0.73 -4.56
N ASN A 350 -17.98 -2.05 -4.36
CA ASN A 350 -18.42 -3.03 -5.36
C ASN A 350 -19.95 -3.11 -5.46
N HIS A 351 -20.63 -3.06 -4.30
CA HIS A 351 -22.05 -3.46 -4.19
C HIS A 351 -23.00 -2.37 -3.69
N GLY A 352 -22.51 -1.23 -3.22
CA GLY A 352 -23.33 -0.17 -2.61
C GLY A 352 -24.39 0.40 -3.55
N GLU A 353 -24.01 0.63 -4.81
CA GLU A 353 -24.91 1.11 -5.87
C GLU A 353 -26.05 0.10 -6.15
N MET A 354 -25.70 -1.18 -6.28
CA MET A 354 -26.66 -2.27 -6.50
C MET A 354 -27.64 -2.41 -5.34
N ALA A 355 -27.17 -2.23 -4.11
CA ALA A 355 -28.02 -2.30 -2.93
C ALA A 355 -28.81 -1.01 -2.65
N ALA A 356 -28.64 0.05 -3.47
CA ALA A 356 -29.21 1.38 -3.26
C ALA A 356 -28.95 1.92 -1.85
N VAL A 357 -27.76 1.64 -1.28
CA VAL A 357 -27.37 2.09 0.05
C VAL A 357 -26.49 3.32 -0.04
N ASP A 358 -26.81 4.32 0.78
CA ASP A 358 -25.93 5.47 0.98
C ASP A 358 -24.62 5.05 1.67
N CYS A 359 -23.52 5.32 0.97
CA CYS A 359 -22.17 4.95 1.36
C CYS A 359 -21.36 6.14 1.90
N GLU A 360 -21.94 7.34 2.00
CA GLU A 360 -21.19 8.58 2.34
C GLU A 360 -20.41 8.45 3.66
N ASN A 361 -21.01 7.84 4.68
CA ASN A 361 -20.35 7.62 5.98
C ASN A 361 -19.13 6.70 5.89
N VAL A 362 -19.12 5.77 4.93
CA VAL A 362 -17.95 4.91 4.67
C VAL A 362 -16.81 5.75 4.12
N TRP A 363 -17.09 6.61 3.14
CA TRP A 363 -16.06 7.45 2.50
C TRP A 363 -15.52 8.54 3.42
N LYS A 364 -16.39 9.16 4.24
CA LYS A 364 -15.95 10.08 5.31
C LYS A 364 -15.07 9.39 6.36
N LEU A 365 -15.30 8.11 6.63
CA LEU A 365 -14.44 7.34 7.53
C LEU A 365 -13.09 7.02 6.87
N VAL A 366 -13.13 6.46 5.65
CA VAL A 366 -11.95 5.92 4.94
C VAL A 366 -11.03 7.01 4.41
N PHE A 367 -11.56 8.07 3.80
CA PHE A 367 -10.77 9.18 3.25
C PHE A 367 -10.67 10.37 4.21
N GLY A 368 -11.64 10.50 5.12
CA GLY A 368 -11.67 11.55 6.13
C GLY A 368 -10.93 11.18 7.41
N ARG A 369 -11.55 10.35 8.26
CA ARG A 369 -11.04 10.06 9.60
C ARG A 369 -9.76 9.23 9.62
N PHE A 370 -9.62 8.21 8.77
CA PHE A 370 -8.42 7.36 8.78
C PHE A 370 -7.14 8.18 8.53
N PRO A 371 -7.00 8.99 7.47
CA PRO A 371 -5.79 9.78 7.28
C PRO A 371 -5.66 10.94 8.28
N ALA A 372 -6.76 11.41 8.87
CA ALA A 372 -6.70 12.50 9.85
C ALA A 372 -6.19 12.04 11.23
N GLU A 373 -6.60 10.85 11.69
CA GLU A 373 -6.33 10.36 13.04
C GLU A 373 -5.25 9.27 13.07
N LEU A 374 -5.10 8.48 12.00
CA LEU A 374 -4.21 7.32 11.91
C LEU A 374 -3.08 7.50 10.87
N PHE A 375 -2.72 8.74 10.51
CA PHE A 375 -1.64 9.00 9.55
C PHE A 375 -0.28 8.39 9.96
N ASN A 376 -0.10 8.17 11.25
CA ASN A 376 1.11 7.63 11.85
C ASN A 376 1.17 6.09 11.83
N ASP A 377 0.11 5.40 11.42
CA ASP A 377 0.12 3.96 11.20
C ASP A 377 0.65 3.66 9.77
N PRO A 378 1.90 3.18 9.63
CA PRO A 378 2.49 2.92 8.31
C PRO A 378 1.79 1.78 7.56
N TYR A 379 1.13 0.88 8.27
CA TYR A 379 0.47 -0.29 7.70
C TYR A 379 -0.88 0.09 7.10
N LEU A 380 -1.67 0.86 7.85
CA LEU A 380 -2.91 1.40 7.33
C LEU A 380 -2.65 2.33 6.14
N ALA A 381 -1.61 3.17 6.20
CA ALA A 381 -1.24 4.04 5.09
C ALA A 381 -1.00 3.24 3.80
N HIS A 382 -0.22 2.16 3.87
CA HIS A 382 0.05 1.31 2.71
C HIS A 382 -1.20 0.55 2.22
N GLU A 383 -2.02 0.01 3.11
CA GLU A 383 -3.25 -0.69 2.74
C GLU A 383 -4.29 0.25 2.11
N LEU A 384 -4.44 1.47 2.63
CA LEU A 384 -5.33 2.48 2.09
C LEU A 384 -4.85 2.97 0.71
N LEU A 385 -3.55 3.24 0.54
CA LEU A 385 -3.02 3.64 -0.76
C LEU A 385 -3.12 2.51 -1.80
N ARG A 386 -2.88 1.27 -1.39
CA ARG A 386 -3.12 0.10 -2.25
C ARG A 386 -4.60 -0.01 -2.62
N PHE A 387 -5.51 0.18 -1.68
CA PHE A 387 -6.96 0.22 -1.94
C PHE A 387 -7.31 1.30 -2.98
N LEU A 388 -6.77 2.51 -2.83
CA LEU A 388 -6.99 3.61 -3.78
C LEU A 388 -6.47 3.27 -5.19
N ARG A 389 -5.22 2.76 -5.29
CA ARG A 389 -4.59 2.41 -6.57
C ARG A 389 -5.33 1.30 -7.30
N LEU A 390 -5.73 0.24 -6.60
CA LEU A 390 -6.45 -0.89 -7.20
C LEU A 390 -7.85 -0.53 -7.67
N ASN A 391 -8.45 0.53 -7.11
CA ASN A 391 -9.83 0.91 -7.37
C ASN A 391 -9.96 2.29 -8.04
N LEU A 392 -8.87 2.85 -8.58
CA LEU A 392 -8.81 4.25 -9.02
C LEU A 392 -9.93 4.61 -10.01
N GLU A 393 -10.11 3.82 -11.06
CA GLU A 393 -11.14 4.03 -12.08
C GLU A 393 -12.56 3.95 -11.48
N THR A 394 -12.80 2.94 -10.64
CA THR A 394 -14.08 2.74 -9.95
C THR A 394 -14.39 3.90 -9.01
N LEU A 395 -13.38 4.42 -8.29
CA LEU A 395 -13.52 5.55 -7.38
C LEU A 395 -13.83 6.84 -8.13
N GLN A 396 -13.17 7.11 -9.25
CA GLN A 396 -13.47 8.27 -10.09
C GLN A 396 -14.91 8.25 -10.60
N HIS A 397 -15.44 7.08 -10.94
CA HIS A 397 -16.81 6.96 -11.45
C HIS A 397 -17.88 6.97 -10.35
N ARG A 398 -17.68 6.19 -9.28
CA ARG A 398 -18.70 5.93 -8.24
C ARG A 398 -18.59 6.86 -7.03
N VAL A 399 -17.41 7.40 -6.75
CA VAL A 399 -17.13 8.23 -5.57
C VAL A 399 -16.30 9.46 -5.96
N PRO A 400 -16.74 10.30 -6.91
CA PRO A 400 -15.93 11.40 -7.44
C PRO A 400 -15.50 12.42 -6.36
N GLN A 401 -16.23 12.48 -5.24
CA GLN A 401 -15.91 13.30 -4.08
C GLN A 401 -14.59 12.90 -3.40
N TYR A 402 -14.02 11.70 -3.67
CA TYR A 402 -12.73 11.29 -3.08
C TYR A 402 -11.61 12.30 -3.37
N ILE A 403 -11.69 13.00 -4.50
CA ILE A 403 -10.71 14.02 -4.92
C ILE A 403 -10.64 15.15 -3.89
N GLN A 404 -11.75 15.50 -3.25
CA GLN A 404 -11.80 16.55 -2.22
C GLN A 404 -10.99 16.17 -0.97
N PHE A 405 -10.73 14.89 -0.72
CA PHE A 405 -9.96 14.43 0.43
C PHE A 405 -8.43 14.47 0.19
N PHE A 406 -7.94 15.05 -0.91
CA PHE A 406 -6.50 15.12 -1.18
C PHE A 406 -5.68 15.72 -0.01
N PRO A 407 -6.14 16.75 0.75
CA PRO A 407 -5.34 17.27 1.87
C PRO A 407 -5.09 16.19 2.94
N ASN A 408 -6.11 15.36 3.20
CA ASN A 408 -6.02 14.24 4.12
C ASN A 408 -5.12 13.12 3.58
N LEU A 409 -5.27 12.74 2.32
CA LEU A 409 -4.42 11.71 1.71
C LEU A 409 -2.94 12.11 1.78
N LEU A 410 -2.63 13.38 1.53
CA LEU A 410 -1.27 13.92 1.62
C LEU A 410 -0.67 13.87 3.04
N LYS A 411 -1.48 13.74 4.11
CA LYS A 411 -0.96 13.51 5.47
C LYS A 411 -0.19 12.20 5.57
N LEU A 412 -0.66 11.14 4.89
CA LEU A 412 0.01 9.83 4.86
C LEU A 412 1.42 9.96 4.27
N LEU A 413 1.55 10.73 3.19
CA LEU A 413 2.81 11.01 2.51
C LEU A 413 3.69 11.95 3.34
N ALA A 414 3.14 13.04 3.89
CA ALA A 414 3.88 13.98 4.73
C ALA A 414 4.47 13.28 5.97
N TRP A 415 3.81 12.23 6.46
CA TRP A 415 4.32 11.39 7.53
C TRP A 415 5.34 10.35 7.06
N ASN A 416 5.03 9.55 6.02
CA ASN A 416 5.82 8.37 5.62
C ASN A 416 6.60 8.55 4.30
N SER A 417 6.99 9.79 4.01
CA SER A 417 7.40 10.28 2.68
C SER A 417 8.23 9.33 1.80
N PRO A 418 9.38 8.76 2.21
CA PRO A 418 10.19 7.95 1.29
C PRO A 418 9.51 6.64 0.87
N ALA A 419 8.66 6.06 1.71
CA ALA A 419 8.06 4.75 1.46
C ALA A 419 6.83 4.80 0.55
N LEU A 420 6.18 5.96 0.46
CA LEU A 420 4.89 6.13 -0.22
C LEU A 420 4.98 6.98 -1.49
N VAL A 421 6.18 7.44 -1.89
CA VAL A 421 6.33 8.24 -3.12
C VAL A 421 5.79 7.47 -4.32
N ASP A 422 6.22 6.21 -4.49
CA ASP A 422 5.81 5.37 -5.62
C ASP A 422 4.29 5.20 -5.71
N ASP A 423 3.61 5.06 -4.56
CA ASP A 423 2.15 5.00 -4.52
C ASP A 423 1.51 6.32 -4.99
N PHE A 424 2.11 7.46 -4.62
CA PHE A 424 1.63 8.78 -5.03
C PHE A 424 1.99 9.15 -6.46
N VAL A 425 3.00 8.51 -7.07
CA VAL A 425 3.26 8.67 -8.51
C VAL A 425 2.05 8.27 -9.33
N ASP A 426 1.40 7.17 -8.95
CA ASP A 426 0.20 6.66 -9.63
C ASP A 426 -1.08 7.38 -9.19
N LEU A 427 -1.19 7.75 -7.91
CA LEU A 427 -2.41 8.34 -7.36
C LEU A 427 -2.56 9.83 -7.73
N LEU A 428 -1.48 10.61 -7.70
CA LEU A 428 -1.53 12.07 -7.82
C LEU A 428 -2.21 12.56 -9.10
N PRO A 429 -2.00 11.98 -10.30
CA PRO A 429 -2.67 12.44 -11.53
C PRO A 429 -4.19 12.43 -11.41
N SER A 430 -4.76 11.49 -10.67
CA SER A 430 -6.20 11.37 -10.47
C SER A 430 -6.81 12.49 -9.62
N LEU A 431 -5.98 13.18 -8.83
CA LEU A 431 -6.38 14.27 -7.93
C LEU A 431 -6.28 15.65 -8.61
N VAL A 432 -5.59 15.73 -9.75
CA VAL A 432 -5.39 16.97 -10.53
C VAL A 432 -6.61 17.20 -11.42
N THR A 433 -7.48 18.12 -11.02
CA THR A 433 -8.63 18.57 -11.82
C THR A 433 -8.58 20.07 -11.99
N ALA A 434 -9.32 20.62 -12.95
CA ALA A 434 -9.42 22.07 -13.13
C ALA A 434 -9.89 22.79 -11.84
N GLY A 435 -10.74 22.15 -11.04
CA GLY A 435 -11.27 22.72 -9.79
C GLY A 435 -10.37 22.55 -8.57
N THR A 436 -9.36 21.67 -8.62
CA THR A 436 -8.46 21.39 -7.47
C THR A 436 -7.00 21.77 -7.71
N ALA A 437 -6.62 22.07 -8.96
CA ALA A 437 -5.24 22.24 -9.36
C ALA A 437 -4.49 23.31 -8.54
N VAL A 438 -5.12 24.47 -8.31
CA VAL A 438 -4.48 25.59 -7.59
C VAL A 438 -4.24 25.23 -6.13
N GLU A 439 -5.28 24.81 -5.41
CA GLU A 439 -5.18 24.40 -4.01
C GLU A 439 -4.22 23.21 -3.84
N LEU A 440 -4.22 22.25 -4.77
CA LEU A 440 -3.31 21.10 -4.76
C LEU A 440 -1.86 21.54 -4.97
N LEU A 441 -1.58 22.47 -5.89
CA LEU A 441 -0.23 23.02 -6.09
C LEU A 441 0.30 23.66 -4.80
N HIS A 442 -0.50 24.51 -4.15
CA HIS A 442 -0.12 25.11 -2.87
C HIS A 442 0.10 24.05 -1.79
N THR A 443 -0.81 23.06 -1.70
CA THR A 443 -0.69 21.99 -0.71
C THR A 443 0.56 21.14 -0.93
N LEU A 444 0.93 20.84 -2.19
CA LEU A 444 2.19 20.17 -2.55
C LEU A 444 3.42 20.99 -2.15
N LEU A 445 3.40 22.31 -2.32
CA LEU A 445 4.47 23.21 -1.89
C LEU A 445 4.57 23.33 -0.36
N ASP A 446 3.46 23.14 0.34
CA ASP A 446 3.35 23.25 1.80
C ASP A 446 3.44 21.90 2.52
N LEU A 447 3.74 20.80 1.81
CA LEU A 447 3.96 19.46 2.38
C LEU A 447 4.99 19.44 3.53
N PRO A 448 6.14 20.13 3.43
CA PRO A 448 7.08 20.22 4.56
C PRO A 448 6.46 20.88 5.79
N CYS A 449 5.63 21.90 5.59
CA CYS A 449 4.89 22.57 6.67
C CYS A 449 3.84 21.62 7.30
N LEU A 450 3.18 20.81 6.46
CA LEU A 450 2.26 19.76 6.93
C LEU A 450 2.99 18.72 7.79
N SER A 451 4.14 18.23 7.33
CA SER A 451 4.96 17.25 8.06
C SER A 451 5.43 17.78 9.43
N ALA A 452 5.84 19.05 9.48
CA ALA A 452 6.16 19.74 10.73
C ALA A 452 4.94 19.82 11.66
N THR A 453 3.79 20.20 11.11
CA THR A 453 2.53 20.36 11.85
C THR A 453 2.02 19.04 12.42
N LEU A 454 2.07 17.93 11.67
CA LEU A 454 1.72 16.60 12.17
C LEU A 454 2.66 16.16 13.31
N THR A 455 3.94 16.52 13.22
CA THR A 455 4.92 16.25 14.29
C THR A 455 4.59 17.03 15.56
N LEU A 456 4.20 18.30 15.41
CA LEU A 456 3.73 19.14 16.52
C LEU A 456 2.43 18.61 17.14
N GLN A 457 1.49 18.12 16.31
CA GLN A 457 0.24 17.53 16.77
C GLN A 457 0.49 16.34 17.72
N LEU A 458 1.36 15.40 17.35
CA LEU A 458 1.70 14.26 18.22
C LEU A 458 2.51 14.67 19.46
N ARG A 459 3.44 15.62 19.33
CA ARG A 459 4.20 16.11 20.49
C ARG A 459 3.28 16.81 21.49
N SER A 460 2.27 17.53 21.00
CA SER A 460 1.31 18.22 21.86
C SER A 460 0.50 17.27 22.72
N THR A 461 0.18 16.07 22.22
CA THR A 461 -0.54 15.04 23.00
C THR A 461 0.34 14.35 24.04
N CYS A 462 1.64 14.20 23.77
CA CYS A 462 2.57 13.50 24.67
C CYS A 462 3.20 14.39 25.76
N LEU A 463 3.33 15.69 25.51
CA LEU A 463 3.97 16.64 26.42
C LEU A 463 2.93 17.59 27.00
N PRO A 464 2.16 17.24 28.05
CA PRO A 464 1.21 18.18 28.66
C PRO A 464 1.92 19.47 29.10
N ILE A 465 1.18 20.58 29.21
CA ILE A 465 1.74 21.91 29.57
C ILE A 465 2.48 21.77 30.91
N SER A 466 3.82 21.72 30.88
CA SER A 466 4.64 21.73 32.09
C SER A 466 4.96 23.16 32.50
N GLU A 467 5.03 23.37 33.82
CA GLU A 467 5.41 24.59 34.55
C GLU A 467 6.44 25.52 33.84
N PRO A 468 6.37 26.84 34.10
CA PRO A 468 7.20 27.84 33.46
C PRO A 468 8.66 27.70 33.89
N GLY A 469 9.46 26.98 33.11
CA GLY A 469 10.90 26.79 33.41
C GLY A 469 11.69 25.91 32.45
N GLY A 470 11.03 25.08 31.61
CA GLY A 470 11.71 24.34 30.54
C GLY A 470 11.91 25.17 29.27
N ARG A 471 13.01 24.98 28.54
CA ARG A 471 13.12 25.46 27.14
C ARG A 471 12.11 24.68 26.29
N GLY A 472 10.89 25.21 26.15
CA GLY A 472 9.89 24.72 25.21
C GLY A 472 10.32 24.99 23.76
N LEU A 473 9.84 24.16 22.83
CA LEU A 473 10.00 24.39 21.39
C LEU A 473 9.07 25.55 21.01
N LEU A 474 9.61 26.59 20.36
CA LEU A 474 8.83 27.78 19.98
C LEU A 474 7.69 27.42 19.02
N SER A 475 7.95 26.47 18.12
CA SER A 475 6.93 25.95 17.20
C SER A 475 5.80 25.21 17.92
N LEU A 476 6.06 24.56 19.06
CA LEU A 476 5.03 23.86 19.85
C LEU A 476 4.16 24.85 20.63
N ASP A 477 4.78 25.89 21.18
CA ASP A 477 4.04 26.97 21.85
C ASP A 477 3.17 27.72 20.84
N ALA A 478 3.68 27.97 19.63
CA ALA A 478 2.92 28.55 18.53
C ALA A 478 1.73 27.68 18.12
N PHE A 479 1.92 26.35 18.04
CA PHE A 479 0.86 25.38 17.72
C PHE A 479 -0.28 25.41 18.75
N ARG A 480 0.04 25.63 20.02
CA ARG A 480 -0.94 25.73 21.13
C ARG A 480 -1.61 27.09 21.22
N ASN A 481 -1.03 28.11 20.61
CA ASN A 481 -1.52 29.47 20.71
C ASN A 481 -2.78 29.67 19.85
N THR A 482 -3.86 30.09 20.50
CA THR A 482 -5.14 30.38 19.85
C THR A 482 -5.06 31.39 18.71
N SER A 483 -4.13 32.35 18.76
CA SER A 483 -3.93 33.37 17.72
C SER A 483 -3.42 32.82 16.39
N PHE A 484 -2.74 31.67 16.41
CA PHE A 484 -2.17 31.03 15.21
C PHE A 484 -2.93 29.76 14.81
N ARG A 485 -3.95 29.36 15.58
CA ARG A 485 -4.69 28.12 15.37
C ARG A 485 -5.24 27.96 13.96
N GLY A 486 -5.73 29.04 13.34
CA GLY A 486 -6.25 29.02 11.97
C GLY A 486 -5.23 28.53 10.93
N LEU A 487 -3.95 28.91 11.08
CA LEU A 487 -2.88 28.52 10.15
C LEU A 487 -2.64 27.00 10.19
N PHE A 488 -2.58 26.44 11.40
CA PHE A 488 -2.38 25.00 11.58
C PHE A 488 -3.63 24.19 11.21
N LEU A 489 -4.83 24.70 11.50
CA LEU A 489 -6.08 24.04 11.08
C LEU A 489 -6.22 24.00 9.56
N PHE A 490 -5.76 25.04 8.84
CA PHE A 490 -5.74 24.99 7.38
C PHE A 490 -4.86 23.86 6.86
N LEU A 491 -3.65 23.67 7.40
CA LEU A 491 -2.80 22.52 7.05
C LEU A 491 -3.45 21.18 7.42
N LEU A 492 -4.11 21.12 8.58
CA LEU A 492 -4.74 19.92 9.10
C LEU A 492 -6.14 19.65 8.56
N ARG A 493 -6.64 20.44 7.60
CA ARG A 493 -7.98 20.28 7.03
C ARG A 493 -8.19 18.89 6.44
N GLY A 494 -9.44 18.41 6.49
CA GLY A 494 -9.81 17.09 5.99
C GLY A 494 -10.11 17.07 4.50
N GLU A 495 -10.64 18.18 3.99
CA GLU A 495 -11.19 18.31 2.66
C GLU A 495 -10.72 19.62 2.01
N ALA A 496 -10.69 19.62 0.70
CA ALA A 496 -10.44 20.77 -0.17
C ALA A 496 -11.60 21.77 -0.12
N GLY A 497 -11.40 22.96 -0.69
CA GLY A 497 -12.44 23.99 -0.79
C GLY A 497 -12.52 24.94 0.40
N SER A 498 -11.54 24.90 1.30
CA SER A 498 -11.40 25.90 2.38
C SER A 498 -10.68 27.19 1.94
N GLY A 499 -10.27 27.28 0.67
CA GLY A 499 -9.44 28.33 0.10
C GLY A 499 -8.17 27.77 -0.55
N ASP A 500 -7.60 28.50 -1.51
CA ASP A 500 -6.45 28.02 -2.31
C ASP A 500 -5.13 28.02 -1.54
N THR A 501 -4.94 28.98 -0.63
CA THR A 501 -3.67 29.19 0.08
C THR A 501 -3.88 29.73 1.50
N ILE A 502 -2.81 29.78 2.28
CA ILE A 502 -2.81 30.22 3.69
C ILE A 502 -2.65 31.75 3.77
N ASP A 503 -3.67 32.41 4.32
CA ASP A 503 -3.60 33.82 4.71
C ASP A 503 -2.52 33.99 5.79
N ARG A 504 -1.41 34.67 5.46
CA ARG A 504 -0.20 34.86 6.30
C ARG A 504 0.78 33.69 6.34
N LEU A 505 0.98 33.03 5.20
CA LEU A 505 1.99 31.98 5.03
C LEU A 505 3.41 32.36 5.52
N SER A 506 3.85 33.62 5.37
CA SER A 506 5.14 34.07 5.90
C SER A 506 5.24 33.93 7.43
N THR A 507 4.18 34.29 8.16
CA THR A 507 4.08 34.08 9.60
C THR A 507 4.15 32.58 9.92
N LEU A 508 3.46 31.72 9.17
CA LEU A 508 3.54 30.28 9.38
C LEU A 508 4.98 29.74 9.21
N HIS A 509 5.70 30.19 8.17
CA HIS A 509 7.10 29.79 7.96
C HIS A 509 8.02 30.24 9.10
N GLU A 510 7.79 31.42 9.67
CA GLU A 510 8.52 31.90 10.85
C GLU A 510 8.24 31.02 12.08
N LEU A 511 6.98 30.67 12.31
CA LEU A 511 6.58 29.79 13.42
C LEU A 511 7.14 28.37 13.27
N LEU A 512 7.35 27.90 12.05
CA LEU A 512 7.90 26.58 11.72
C LEU A 512 9.41 26.57 11.48
N ALA A 513 10.11 27.69 11.68
CA ALA A 513 11.54 27.79 11.37
C ALA A 513 12.40 26.75 12.12
N GLU A 514 12.08 26.47 13.38
CA GLU A 514 12.78 25.46 14.19
C GLU A 514 12.55 24.02 13.68
N ALA A 515 11.44 23.79 12.95
CA ALA A 515 11.09 22.49 12.40
C ALA A 515 11.71 22.21 11.02
N ALA A 516 12.30 23.21 10.37
CA ALA A 516 12.85 23.08 9.01
C ALA A 516 13.94 22.01 8.90
N ASP A 517 14.74 21.84 9.97
CA ASP A 517 15.84 20.86 10.02
C ASP A 517 15.43 19.50 10.60
N TRP A 518 14.15 19.29 10.92
CA TRP A 518 13.70 18.00 11.44
C TRP A 518 13.80 16.92 10.35
N PRO A 519 14.33 15.72 10.65
CA PRO A 519 14.59 14.70 9.64
C PRO A 519 13.38 14.37 8.76
N ARG A 520 12.18 14.29 9.37
CA ARG A 520 10.94 14.01 8.64
C ARG A 520 10.54 15.15 7.70
N VAL A 521 10.73 16.40 8.13
CA VAL A 521 10.42 17.59 7.32
C VAL A 521 11.36 17.67 6.12
N VAL A 522 12.66 17.42 6.34
CA VAL A 522 13.66 17.38 5.26
C VAL A 522 13.38 16.24 4.27
N GLN A 523 13.04 15.04 4.77
CA GLN A 523 12.65 13.90 3.92
C GLN A 523 11.36 14.17 3.14
N CYS A 524 10.40 14.87 3.74
CA CYS A 524 9.19 15.30 3.05
C CYS A 524 9.51 16.33 1.95
N ALA A 525 10.35 17.31 2.25
CA ALA A 525 10.77 18.33 1.27
C ALA A 525 11.49 17.74 0.05
N GLN A 526 12.23 16.63 0.22
CA GLN A 526 12.92 15.94 -0.88
C GLN A 526 11.98 15.28 -1.89
N THR A 527 10.74 14.94 -1.52
CA THR A 527 9.79 14.25 -2.43
C THR A 527 8.93 15.22 -3.23
N VAL A 528 8.74 16.45 -2.73
CA VAL A 528 7.92 17.48 -3.39
C VAL A 528 8.33 17.76 -4.85
N PRO A 529 9.63 17.89 -5.23
CA PRO A 529 10.00 18.14 -6.62
C PRO A 529 9.49 17.08 -7.61
N VAL A 530 9.51 15.80 -7.20
CA VAL A 530 9.00 14.69 -8.01
C VAL A 530 7.50 14.83 -8.23
N LEU A 531 6.75 15.11 -7.16
CA LEU A 531 5.30 15.29 -7.19
C LEU A 531 4.90 16.50 -8.04
N LEU A 532 5.66 17.60 -7.95
CA LEU A 532 5.40 18.77 -8.79
C LEU A 532 5.66 18.51 -10.26
N HIS A 533 6.66 17.68 -10.62
CA HIS A 533 6.82 17.24 -12.00
C HIS A 533 5.60 16.48 -12.50
N ILE A 534 5.04 15.58 -11.69
CA ILE A 534 3.83 14.83 -12.04
C ILE A 534 2.62 15.77 -12.13
N PHE A 535 2.47 16.69 -11.17
CA PHE A 535 1.41 17.70 -11.15
C PHE A 535 1.41 18.53 -12.45
N PHE A 536 2.53 19.17 -12.79
CA PHE A 536 2.58 20.04 -13.97
C PHE A 536 2.44 19.25 -15.29
N ASN A 537 2.94 18.01 -15.35
CA ASN A 537 2.73 17.16 -16.51
C ASN A 537 1.26 16.75 -16.68
N THR A 538 0.53 16.59 -15.58
CA THR A 538 -0.89 16.24 -15.59
C THR A 538 -1.77 17.46 -15.84
N VAL A 539 -1.50 18.60 -15.20
CA VAL A 539 -2.36 19.78 -15.26
C VAL A 539 -2.49 20.32 -16.68
N ILE A 540 -1.44 20.20 -17.50
CA ILE A 540 -1.44 20.61 -18.92
C ILE A 540 -2.51 19.86 -19.74
N THR A 541 -2.91 18.64 -19.34
CA THR A 541 -3.90 17.86 -20.08
C THR A 541 -5.34 18.20 -19.70
N VAL A 542 -5.56 18.91 -18.59
CA VAL A 542 -6.90 19.19 -18.03
C VAL A 542 -7.20 20.68 -17.85
N ALA A 543 -6.18 21.54 -17.84
CA ALA A 543 -6.34 22.97 -17.60
C ALA A 543 -6.71 23.75 -18.87
N ASP A 544 -7.56 24.77 -18.70
CA ASP A 544 -7.80 25.79 -19.70
C ASP A 544 -6.74 26.91 -19.62
N GLU A 545 -6.77 27.84 -20.58
CA GLU A 545 -5.79 28.94 -20.63
C GLU A 545 -5.85 29.84 -19.38
N GLN A 546 -7.03 30.03 -18.78
CA GLN A 546 -7.19 30.84 -17.57
C GLN A 546 -6.49 30.19 -16.38
N LEU A 547 -6.68 28.89 -16.17
CA LEU A 547 -6.00 28.16 -15.12
C LEU A 547 -4.48 28.13 -15.36
N LEU A 548 -4.02 27.89 -16.58
CA LEU A 548 -2.58 27.91 -16.89
C LEU A 548 -1.96 29.29 -16.61
N ALA A 549 -2.67 30.37 -16.95
CA ALA A 549 -2.25 31.73 -16.65
C ALA A 549 -2.14 31.97 -15.13
N HIS A 550 -3.12 31.49 -14.36
CA HIS A 550 -3.08 31.57 -12.91
C HIS A 550 -1.94 30.74 -12.29
N LEU A 551 -1.63 29.57 -12.83
CA LEU A 551 -0.49 28.76 -12.36
C LEU A 551 0.86 29.45 -12.58
N ILE A 552 1.01 30.27 -13.62
CA ILE A 552 2.21 31.10 -13.80
C ILE A 552 2.34 32.10 -12.65
N LEU A 553 1.25 32.77 -12.24
CA LEU A 553 1.27 33.66 -11.08
C LEU A 553 1.69 32.92 -9.81
N VAL A 554 1.13 31.73 -9.58
CA VAL A 554 1.53 30.89 -8.44
C VAL A 554 3.01 30.52 -8.48
N ILE A 555 3.57 30.20 -9.64
CA ILE A 555 5.01 29.94 -9.81
C ILE A 555 5.84 31.16 -9.38
N LEU A 556 5.48 32.36 -9.86
CA LEU A 556 6.20 33.59 -9.54
C LEU A 556 6.11 33.90 -8.04
N ASP A 557 4.90 33.92 -7.48
CA ASP A 557 4.65 34.25 -6.08
C ASP A 557 5.32 33.25 -5.14
N ARG A 558 5.12 31.95 -5.36
CA ARG A 558 5.66 30.90 -4.49
C ARG A 558 7.16 30.74 -4.65
N SER A 559 7.79 31.15 -5.75
CA SER A 559 9.26 31.19 -5.85
C SER A 559 9.89 32.10 -4.78
N THR A 560 9.11 33.05 -4.25
CA THR A 560 9.55 33.99 -3.22
C THR A 560 9.27 33.51 -1.80
N LEU A 561 8.31 32.60 -1.63
CA LEU A 561 7.71 32.25 -0.34
C LEU A 561 7.62 30.73 -0.17
N LEU A 562 8.73 30.13 0.26
CA LEU A 562 8.88 28.72 0.60
C LEU A 562 9.43 28.58 2.02
N LEU A 563 9.20 27.41 2.64
CA LEU A 563 9.85 27.06 3.91
C LEU A 563 11.37 27.09 3.72
N LYS A 564 12.09 27.68 4.67
CA LYS A 564 13.53 27.98 4.57
C LYS A 564 14.42 26.73 4.70
N ILE A 565 14.39 25.89 3.68
CA ILE A 565 15.25 24.72 3.53
C ILE A 565 16.06 24.91 2.23
N PRO A 566 17.38 25.15 2.28
CA PRO A 566 18.16 25.56 1.10
C PRO A 566 18.09 24.62 -0.10
N THR A 567 18.18 23.30 0.15
CA THR A 567 18.08 22.28 -0.91
C THR A 567 16.68 22.24 -1.52
N TYR A 568 15.64 22.33 -0.68
CA TYR A 568 14.25 22.37 -1.13
C TYR A 568 14.01 23.57 -2.05
N ILE A 569 14.38 24.79 -1.63
CA ILE A 569 14.21 26.01 -2.41
C ILE A 569 14.85 25.87 -3.80
N ARG A 570 16.10 25.38 -3.85
CA ARG A 570 16.81 25.18 -5.11
C ARG A 570 16.10 24.20 -6.03
N GLU A 571 15.69 23.03 -5.54
CA GLU A 571 15.00 22.06 -6.40
C GLU A 571 13.61 22.56 -6.85
N ILE A 572 12.89 23.31 -6.03
CA ILE A 572 11.61 23.93 -6.43
C ILE A 572 11.82 24.99 -7.52
N HIS A 573 12.86 25.82 -7.39
CA HIS A 573 13.22 26.77 -8.45
C HIS A 573 13.55 26.08 -9.77
N ARG A 574 14.20 24.90 -9.75
CA ARG A 574 14.43 24.08 -10.96
C ARG A 574 13.14 23.61 -11.60
N VAL A 575 12.23 23.06 -10.78
CA VAL A 575 10.94 22.54 -11.23
C VAL A 575 10.11 23.66 -11.85
N PHE A 576 9.99 24.79 -11.16
CA PHE A 576 9.28 25.98 -11.62
C PHE A 576 9.84 26.52 -12.92
N SER A 577 11.17 26.64 -13.03
CA SER A 577 11.84 27.10 -14.25
C SER A 577 11.56 26.21 -15.45
N SER A 578 11.67 24.89 -15.24
CA SER A 578 11.44 23.88 -16.28
C SER A 578 9.99 23.90 -16.79
N HIS A 579 9.01 23.96 -15.87
CA HIS A 579 7.61 23.95 -16.26
C HIS A 579 7.12 25.30 -16.77
N LEU A 580 7.63 26.44 -16.28
CA LEU A 580 7.36 27.75 -16.86
C LEU A 580 7.74 27.76 -18.35
N LEU A 581 8.93 27.27 -18.68
CA LEU A 581 9.39 27.16 -20.06
C LEU A 581 8.46 26.26 -20.89
N LYS A 582 8.10 25.09 -20.35
CA LYS A 582 7.22 24.13 -21.03
C LYS A 582 5.84 24.70 -21.28
N LEU A 583 5.25 25.38 -20.29
CA LEU A 583 3.94 26.02 -20.39
C LEU A 583 3.93 27.10 -21.46
N CYS A 584 4.88 28.05 -21.40
CA CYS A 584 4.95 29.14 -22.39
C CYS A 584 5.30 28.64 -23.79
N LYS A 585 6.03 27.51 -23.91
CA LYS A 585 6.27 26.88 -25.21
C LYS A 585 5.02 26.27 -25.83
N LEU A 586 4.16 25.65 -25.01
CA LEU A 586 2.90 25.06 -25.47
C LEU A 586 1.84 26.15 -25.73
N HIS A 587 1.81 27.19 -24.90
CA HIS A 587 0.85 28.30 -24.97
C HIS A 587 1.57 29.66 -24.90
N PRO A 588 2.16 30.15 -26.02
CA PRO A 588 2.89 31.42 -26.05
C PRO A 588 2.06 32.65 -25.67
N SER A 589 0.74 32.61 -25.88
CA SER A 589 -0.21 33.67 -25.50
C SER A 589 -0.16 34.01 -24.02
N LEU A 590 0.15 33.03 -23.15
CA LEU A 590 0.28 33.22 -21.71
C LEU A 590 1.31 34.30 -21.34
N VAL A 591 2.34 34.49 -22.15
CA VAL A 591 3.38 35.51 -21.90
C VAL A 591 2.84 36.91 -22.10
N VAL A 592 1.90 37.10 -23.04
CA VAL A 592 1.20 38.37 -23.22
C VAL A 592 0.13 38.56 -22.16
N ASP A 593 -0.61 37.51 -21.81
CA ASP A 593 -1.64 37.57 -20.76
C ASP A 593 -1.06 37.93 -19.38
N GLN A 594 0.10 37.37 -19.04
CA GLN A 594 0.78 37.56 -17.76
C GLN A 594 1.94 38.55 -17.84
N SER A 595 1.98 39.40 -18.88
CA SER A 595 3.14 40.25 -19.14
C SER A 595 3.43 41.22 -18.00
N HIS A 596 2.39 41.74 -17.33
CA HIS A 596 2.56 42.67 -16.21
C HIS A 596 3.34 42.02 -15.05
N ASP A 597 2.92 40.83 -14.62
CA ASP A 597 3.52 40.15 -13.47
C ASP A 597 4.89 39.54 -13.81
N LEU A 598 5.06 39.02 -15.03
CA LEU A 598 6.37 38.58 -15.53
C LEU A 598 7.37 39.75 -15.57
N LEU A 599 6.93 40.93 -15.99
CA LEU A 599 7.76 42.14 -15.99
C LEU A 599 8.05 42.66 -14.59
N GLY A 600 7.06 42.66 -13.71
CA GLY A 600 7.25 43.00 -12.29
C GLY A 600 8.29 42.09 -11.63
N PHE A 601 8.23 40.79 -11.92
CA PHE A 601 9.22 39.84 -11.44
C PHE A 601 10.61 40.06 -12.07
N ALA A 602 10.69 40.23 -13.39
CA ALA A 602 11.96 40.44 -14.09
C ALA A 602 12.60 41.80 -13.78
N GLY A 603 11.81 42.82 -13.40
CA GLY A 603 12.29 44.14 -13.04
C GLY A 603 12.89 44.25 -11.64
N ALA A 604 12.67 43.26 -10.76
CA ALA A 604 13.17 43.29 -9.39
C ALA A 604 14.59 42.68 -9.28
N THR A 605 15.60 43.51 -9.01
CA THR A 605 17.01 43.08 -8.96
C THR A 605 17.31 42.07 -7.86
N THR A 606 16.51 42.00 -6.80
CA THR A 606 16.62 40.97 -5.76
C THR A 606 16.42 39.54 -6.30
N ASN A 607 15.65 39.37 -7.38
CA ASN A 607 15.41 38.08 -8.01
C ASN A 607 16.63 37.53 -8.75
N VAL A 608 17.52 38.41 -9.23
CA VAL A 608 18.77 38.04 -9.91
C VAL A 608 19.63 37.15 -9.02
N TYR A 609 19.70 37.47 -7.72
CA TYR A 609 20.58 36.80 -6.77
C TYR A 609 19.88 35.67 -6.01
N SER A 610 18.61 35.87 -5.63
CA SER A 610 17.90 34.93 -4.76
C SER A 610 17.18 33.80 -5.51
N ARG A 611 16.90 34.01 -6.80
CA ARG A 611 16.01 33.16 -7.64
C ARG A 611 16.58 32.98 -9.04
N GLU A 612 17.90 32.82 -9.13
CA GLU A 612 18.67 32.81 -10.39
C GLU A 612 18.02 31.97 -11.50
N GLU A 613 17.65 30.73 -11.20
CA GLU A 613 17.09 29.80 -12.20
C GLU A 613 15.73 30.30 -12.73
N VAL A 614 14.79 30.67 -11.85
CA VAL A 614 13.45 31.14 -12.25
C VAL A 614 13.58 32.47 -12.99
N TYR A 615 14.38 33.40 -12.47
CA TYR A 615 14.66 34.68 -13.10
C TYR A 615 15.20 34.53 -14.52
N THR A 616 16.20 33.67 -14.70
CA THR A 616 16.79 33.40 -16.02
C THR A 616 15.72 32.94 -17.02
N HIS A 617 14.82 32.04 -16.61
CA HIS A 617 13.79 31.52 -17.51
C HIS A 617 12.65 32.53 -17.75
N VAL A 618 12.28 33.36 -16.77
CA VAL A 618 11.33 34.47 -16.99
C VAL A 618 11.87 35.44 -18.04
N VAL A 619 13.12 35.89 -17.89
CA VAL A 619 13.78 36.78 -18.86
C VAL A 619 13.87 36.12 -20.24
N TRP A 620 14.21 34.83 -20.28
CA TRP A 620 14.25 34.08 -21.54
C TRP A 620 12.88 34.02 -22.22
N VAL A 621 11.81 33.71 -21.47
CA VAL A 621 10.44 33.60 -21.97
C VAL A 621 9.93 34.94 -22.51
N LEU A 622 10.18 36.05 -21.79
CA LEU A 622 9.87 37.40 -22.27
C LEU A 622 10.63 37.71 -23.57
N GLY A 623 11.94 37.42 -23.58
CA GLY A 623 12.79 37.59 -24.74
C GLY A 623 12.39 36.71 -25.92
N GLU A 624 11.81 35.52 -25.71
CA GLU A 624 11.42 34.60 -26.77
C GLU A 624 10.03 34.91 -27.34
N TYR A 625 9.02 35.07 -26.47
CA TYR A 625 7.61 35.02 -26.87
C TYR A 625 6.90 36.37 -26.96
N LEU A 626 7.50 37.47 -26.47
CA LEU A 626 6.97 38.82 -26.75
C LEU A 626 7.24 39.20 -28.21
N SER A 627 6.40 38.68 -29.10
CA SER A 627 6.47 38.84 -30.55
C SER A 627 5.07 38.77 -31.15
N VAL A 628 4.81 39.61 -32.16
CA VAL A 628 3.57 39.58 -32.96
C VAL A 628 3.38 38.22 -33.65
N SER A 629 4.47 37.51 -33.94
CA SER A 629 4.43 36.16 -34.53
C SER A 629 3.93 35.09 -33.55
N CYS A 630 4.02 35.35 -32.24
CA CYS A 630 3.56 34.43 -31.20
C CYS A 630 2.14 34.76 -30.75
N ASP A 631 1.83 36.04 -30.59
CA ASP A 631 0.48 36.52 -30.28
C ASP A 631 0.24 37.88 -30.95
N SER A 632 -0.86 37.99 -31.70
CA SER A 632 -1.26 39.21 -32.41
C SER A 632 -1.51 40.42 -31.50
N ARG A 633 -1.79 40.20 -30.21
CA ARG A 633 -2.01 41.25 -29.21
C ARG A 633 -0.70 41.88 -28.72
N CYS A 634 0.45 41.28 -29.04
CA CYS A 634 1.75 41.83 -28.67
C CYS A 634 1.98 43.18 -29.34
N SER A 635 2.03 44.26 -28.55
CA SER A 635 2.19 45.63 -29.04
C SER A 635 3.65 46.10 -28.97
N VAL A 636 4.01 47.06 -29.82
CA VAL A 636 5.33 47.71 -29.77
C VAL A 636 5.57 48.36 -28.40
N SER A 637 4.54 48.97 -27.80
CA SER A 637 4.62 49.53 -26.44
C SER A 637 4.97 48.49 -25.38
N LEU A 638 4.45 47.27 -25.49
CA LEU A 638 4.78 46.18 -24.56
C LEU A 638 6.23 45.72 -24.75
N ILE A 639 6.70 45.59 -25.99
CA ILE A 639 8.10 45.26 -26.30
C ILE A 639 9.04 46.32 -25.73
N THR A 640 8.72 47.61 -25.93
CA THR A 640 9.51 48.73 -25.40
C THR A 640 9.52 48.73 -23.88
N SER A 641 8.37 48.57 -23.22
CA SER A 641 8.29 48.51 -21.76
C SER A 641 9.12 47.35 -21.20
N CYS A 642 9.03 46.16 -21.81
CA CYS A 642 9.85 45.01 -21.43
C CYS A 642 11.35 45.29 -21.60
N PHE A 643 11.74 45.88 -22.73
CA PHE A 643 13.12 46.23 -22.99
C PHE A 643 13.67 47.19 -21.93
N GLU A 644 12.90 48.23 -21.57
CA GLU A 644 13.31 49.24 -20.60
C GLU A 644 13.49 48.65 -19.20
N SER A 645 12.57 47.79 -18.75
CA SER A 645 12.71 47.09 -17.47
C SER A 645 13.95 46.21 -17.42
N LEU A 646 14.18 45.39 -18.46
CA LEU A 646 15.35 44.50 -18.51
C LEU A 646 16.67 45.27 -18.66
N GLU A 647 16.67 46.37 -19.42
CA GLU A 647 17.84 47.24 -19.59
C GLU A 647 18.20 47.91 -18.26
N ALA A 648 17.21 48.40 -17.51
CA ALA A 648 17.42 49.00 -16.19
C ALA A 648 18.09 47.99 -15.23
N VAL A 649 17.58 46.75 -15.17
CA VAL A 649 18.17 45.71 -14.32
C VAL A 649 19.59 45.35 -14.76
N LEU A 650 19.80 45.14 -16.07
CA LEU A 650 21.14 44.82 -16.58
C LEU A 650 22.14 45.94 -16.28
N PHE A 651 21.72 47.20 -16.41
CA PHE A 651 22.54 48.35 -16.06
C PHE A 651 22.82 48.39 -14.56
N GLU A 652 21.82 48.21 -13.70
CA GLU A 652 21.99 48.21 -12.24
C GLU A 652 23.03 47.17 -11.79
N ILE A 653 22.87 45.90 -12.21
CA ILE A 653 23.76 44.82 -11.77
C ILE A 653 25.18 44.89 -12.35
N THR A 654 25.37 45.55 -13.50
CA THR A 654 26.69 45.73 -14.14
C THR A 654 27.35 47.07 -13.83
N SER A 655 26.63 48.01 -13.22
CA SER A 655 27.17 49.29 -12.76
C SER A 655 27.36 49.36 -11.24
N SER A 656 26.66 48.53 -10.48
CA SER A 656 26.81 48.44 -9.03
C SER A 656 28.13 47.77 -8.64
N THR A 657 28.92 48.42 -7.79
CA THR A 657 30.05 47.78 -7.11
C THR A 657 29.49 46.95 -5.94
N PRO A 658 29.68 45.62 -5.89
CA PRO A 658 29.17 44.83 -4.77
C PRO A 658 29.89 45.21 -3.47
N LEU A 659 29.16 45.17 -2.36
CA LEU A 659 29.78 45.26 -1.02
C LEU A 659 30.76 44.09 -0.82
N ALA A 660 31.81 44.28 -0.03
CA ALA A 660 32.80 43.25 0.23
C ALA A 660 32.12 41.97 0.78
N GLY A 661 32.20 40.86 0.03
CA GLY A 661 31.56 39.58 0.37
C GLY A 661 30.17 39.34 -0.25
N ALA A 662 29.65 40.26 -1.07
CA ALA A 662 28.38 40.07 -1.79
C ALA A 662 28.52 39.12 -2.99
N VAL A 663 27.46 38.36 -3.25
CA VAL A 663 27.40 37.38 -4.35
C VAL A 663 27.28 38.11 -5.70
N CYS A 664 28.15 37.78 -6.66
CA CYS A 664 28.07 38.31 -8.02
C CYS A 664 26.87 37.70 -8.77
N PRO A 665 26.25 38.41 -9.73
CA PRO A 665 25.26 37.82 -10.61
C PRO A 665 25.86 36.66 -11.39
N ALA A 666 25.08 35.59 -11.58
CA ALA A 666 25.54 34.47 -12.38
C ALA A 666 25.74 34.87 -13.86
N PRO A 667 26.81 34.38 -14.52
CA PRO A 667 27.12 34.71 -15.92
C PRO A 667 25.96 34.37 -16.88
N ARG A 668 25.24 33.28 -16.58
CA ARG A 668 24.06 32.86 -17.33
C ARG A 668 22.93 33.89 -17.28
N VAL A 669 22.74 34.58 -16.17
CA VAL A 669 21.73 35.64 -16.04
C VAL A 669 22.07 36.81 -16.96
N ILE A 670 23.33 37.26 -16.92
CA ILE A 670 23.81 38.40 -17.74
C ILE A 670 23.68 38.09 -19.23
N THR A 671 24.17 36.93 -19.66
CA THR A 671 24.07 36.50 -21.08
C THR A 671 22.62 36.32 -21.55
N THR A 672 21.73 35.89 -20.66
CA THR A 672 20.30 35.76 -20.97
C THR A 672 19.61 37.12 -21.09
N LEU A 673 19.91 38.07 -20.20
CA LEU A 673 19.45 39.47 -20.30
C LEU A 673 19.92 40.12 -21.61
N MET A 674 21.21 39.99 -21.94
CA MET A 674 21.76 40.51 -23.19
C MET A 674 21.07 39.90 -24.41
N SER A 675 20.83 38.59 -24.39
CA SER A 675 20.15 37.89 -25.49
C SER A 675 18.68 38.29 -25.61
N ALA A 676 17.97 38.47 -24.50
CA ALA A 676 16.58 38.94 -24.48
C ALA A 676 16.46 40.37 -25.02
N LEU A 677 17.34 41.29 -24.58
CA LEU A 677 17.38 42.67 -25.09
C LEU A 677 17.67 42.72 -26.59
N ALA A 678 18.62 41.90 -27.08
CA ALA A 678 18.90 41.80 -28.51
C ALA A 678 17.71 41.28 -29.33
N LYS A 679 16.99 40.26 -28.82
CA LYS A 679 15.75 39.74 -29.44
C LYS A 679 14.63 40.77 -29.48
N LEU A 680 14.40 41.51 -28.40
CA LEU A 680 13.41 42.58 -28.36
C LEU A 680 13.78 43.73 -29.32
N ALA A 681 15.06 44.11 -29.36
CA ALA A 681 15.55 45.14 -30.28
C ALA A 681 15.46 44.73 -31.76
N SER A 682 15.64 43.44 -32.09
CA SER A 682 15.44 42.97 -33.47
C SER A 682 13.96 42.96 -33.89
N ARG A 683 13.01 43.06 -32.96
CA ARG A 683 11.58 43.20 -33.23
C ARG A 683 11.13 44.67 -33.30
N SER A 684 11.84 45.55 -32.61
CA SER A 684 11.58 47.00 -32.59
C SER A 684 12.89 47.76 -32.82
N HIS A 685 13.17 48.09 -34.08
CA HIS A 685 14.47 48.59 -34.54
C HIS A 685 14.94 49.88 -33.85
N ASP A 686 14.01 50.70 -33.33
CA ASP A 686 14.34 51.92 -32.57
C ASP A 686 15.13 51.65 -31.29
N LEU A 687 15.10 50.41 -30.78
CA LEU A 687 15.82 49.98 -29.58
C LEU A 687 17.26 49.50 -29.88
N ILE A 688 17.60 49.23 -31.15
CA ILE A 688 18.92 48.70 -31.54
C ILE A 688 20.09 49.59 -31.10
N PRO A 689 20.02 50.94 -31.24
CA PRO A 689 21.11 51.80 -30.79
C PRO A 689 21.41 51.70 -29.29
N ARG A 690 20.36 51.53 -28.45
CA ARG A 690 20.48 51.44 -26.99
C ARG A 690 21.25 50.18 -26.57
N VAL A 691 20.80 49.00 -27.02
CA VAL A 691 21.48 47.74 -26.69
C VAL A 691 22.88 47.68 -27.31
N SER A 692 23.07 48.20 -28.52
CA SER A 692 24.38 48.22 -29.19
C SER A 692 25.40 49.09 -28.44
N LEU A 693 24.96 50.18 -27.81
CA LEU A 693 25.81 51.01 -26.97
C LEU A 693 26.30 50.24 -25.74
N PHE A 694 25.42 49.51 -25.05
CA PHE A 694 25.82 48.65 -23.93
C PHE A 694 26.80 47.56 -24.37
N LEU A 695 26.47 46.80 -25.42
CA LEU A 695 27.30 45.70 -25.92
C LEU A 695 28.69 46.18 -26.39
N SER A 696 28.76 47.38 -26.98
CA SER A 696 30.05 47.98 -27.38
C SER A 696 30.93 48.36 -26.18
N LYS A 697 30.33 48.75 -25.05
CA LYS A 697 31.05 49.09 -23.81
C LYS A 697 31.64 47.85 -23.13
N LEU A 698 30.98 46.69 -23.20
CA LEU A 698 31.51 45.41 -22.69
C LEU A 698 32.89 45.08 -23.27
N ARG A 699 33.16 45.47 -24.52
CA ARG A 699 34.48 45.29 -25.15
C ARG A 699 35.60 46.11 -24.50
N ALA A 700 35.27 47.26 -23.92
CA ALA A 700 36.23 48.09 -23.20
C ALA A 700 36.56 47.51 -21.82
N VAL A 701 35.65 46.70 -21.26
CA VAL A 701 35.77 46.09 -19.93
C VAL A 701 36.91 45.06 -19.89
N THR A 702 37.08 44.25 -20.93
CA THR A 702 38.21 43.29 -21.03
C THR A 702 39.59 43.95 -21.14
N ARG A 703 39.66 45.22 -21.54
CA ARG A 703 40.90 45.99 -21.58
C ARG A 703 41.30 46.59 -20.24
N GLY A 704 40.37 46.63 -19.27
CA GLY A 704 40.53 47.27 -17.96
C GLY A 704 40.87 46.33 -16.79
N GLY A 705 40.86 45.01 -17.00
CA GLY A 705 41.09 44.00 -15.96
C GLY A 705 39.81 43.47 -15.30
N SER A 706 39.94 42.90 -14.09
CA SER A 706 38.84 42.33 -13.30
C SER A 706 37.72 43.34 -13.04
N VAL A 707 36.47 42.86 -13.08
CA VAL A 707 35.27 43.68 -12.97
C VAL A 707 34.53 43.36 -11.69
N ALA A 708 34.04 44.38 -11.01
CA ALA A 708 33.42 44.23 -9.69
C ALA A 708 32.23 43.24 -9.66
N TRP A 709 31.50 43.08 -10.77
CA TRP A 709 30.33 42.20 -10.88
C TRP A 709 30.61 40.81 -11.48
N CYS A 710 31.87 40.49 -11.83
CA CYS A 710 32.26 39.18 -12.35
C CYS A 710 33.57 38.74 -11.70
N ALA A 711 33.49 37.75 -10.81
CA ALA A 711 34.64 37.26 -10.06
C ALA A 711 35.58 36.36 -10.90
N ASP A 712 35.02 35.57 -11.81
CA ASP A 712 35.77 34.64 -12.66
C ASP A 712 36.08 35.26 -14.03
N GLU A 713 37.33 35.11 -14.48
CA GLU A 713 37.81 35.61 -15.76
C GLU A 713 37.27 34.79 -16.95
N GLU A 714 37.10 33.47 -16.79
CA GLU A 714 36.56 32.61 -17.86
C GLU A 714 35.09 32.98 -18.15
N ASP A 715 34.32 33.17 -17.09
CA ASP A 715 32.95 33.65 -17.18
C ASP A 715 32.86 35.04 -17.83
N LEU A 716 33.75 35.96 -17.47
CA LEU A 716 33.81 37.29 -18.08
C LEU A 716 34.09 37.21 -19.59
N VAL A 717 35.01 36.33 -20.00
CA VAL A 717 35.30 36.08 -21.42
C VAL A 717 34.03 35.58 -22.12
N SER A 718 33.31 34.60 -21.53
CA SER A 718 32.09 34.07 -22.13
C SER A 718 31.00 35.14 -22.34
N ILE A 719 30.82 36.03 -21.35
CA ILE A 719 29.87 37.15 -21.42
C ILE A 719 30.25 38.11 -22.53
N VAL A 720 31.53 38.48 -22.62
CA VAL A 720 32.03 39.44 -23.62
C VAL A 720 31.95 38.85 -25.02
N THR A 721 32.36 37.59 -25.22
CA THR A 721 32.22 36.89 -26.50
C THR A 721 30.77 36.89 -26.95
N ARG A 722 29.84 36.54 -26.05
CA ARG A 722 28.41 36.58 -26.35
C ARG A 722 27.93 37.99 -26.72
N GLY A 723 28.43 39.01 -26.03
CA GLY A 723 28.12 40.40 -26.33
C GLY A 723 28.61 40.85 -27.71
N GLU A 724 29.81 40.43 -28.10
CA GLU A 724 30.39 40.73 -29.43
C GLU A 724 29.62 40.04 -30.57
N GLU A 725 29.17 38.80 -30.37
CA GLU A 725 28.30 38.09 -31.30
C GLU A 725 26.99 38.85 -31.53
N LEU A 726 26.30 39.20 -30.44
CA LEU A 726 25.02 39.93 -30.49
C LEU A 726 25.18 41.32 -31.12
N TRP A 727 26.24 42.04 -30.76
CA TRP A 727 26.54 43.36 -31.34
C TRP A 727 26.81 43.26 -32.84
N SER A 728 27.54 42.23 -33.26
CA SER A 728 27.83 42.00 -34.67
C SER A 728 26.57 41.65 -35.47
N LEU A 729 25.67 40.84 -34.90
CA LEU A 729 24.38 40.51 -35.52
C LEU A 729 23.49 41.75 -35.69
N LEU A 730 23.39 42.59 -34.66
CA LEU A 730 22.51 43.76 -34.66
C LEU A 730 22.91 44.87 -35.66
N LYS A 731 24.13 44.83 -36.22
CA LYS A 731 24.55 45.71 -37.34
C LYS A 731 23.76 45.45 -38.62
N ALA A 732 23.17 44.26 -38.77
CA ALA A 732 22.32 43.89 -39.88
C ALA A 732 20.93 43.50 -39.37
N PRO A 733 20.01 44.46 -39.14
CA PRO A 733 18.74 44.23 -38.46
C PRO A 733 17.89 43.10 -39.06
N GLY A 734 17.81 43.02 -40.40
CA GLY A 734 17.08 41.94 -41.07
C GLY A 734 17.67 40.55 -40.83
N VAL A 735 19.00 40.44 -40.76
CA VAL A 735 19.68 39.18 -40.41
C VAL A 735 19.46 38.87 -38.94
N ALA A 736 19.61 39.87 -38.06
CA ALA A 736 19.37 39.73 -36.62
C ALA A 736 17.95 39.21 -36.34
N GLN A 737 16.94 39.78 -37.00
CA GLN A 737 15.55 39.32 -36.85
C GLN A 737 15.39 37.86 -37.27
N SER A 738 16.00 37.43 -38.38
CA SER A 738 15.91 36.04 -38.85
C SER A 738 16.67 35.03 -37.98
N VAL A 739 17.78 35.44 -37.37
CA VAL A 739 18.65 34.57 -36.54
C VAL A 739 18.13 34.51 -35.10
N LEU A 740 17.75 35.64 -34.53
CA LEU A 740 17.30 35.76 -33.14
C LEU A 740 15.81 35.44 -32.96
N THR A 741 15.03 35.55 -34.03
CA THR A 741 13.59 35.26 -34.09
C THR A 741 13.28 34.41 -35.32
N PRO A 742 13.77 33.17 -35.39
CA PRO A 742 13.50 32.31 -36.53
C PRO A 742 11.98 32.05 -36.65
N PRO A 743 11.41 32.11 -37.86
CA PRO A 743 10.02 31.72 -38.08
C PRO A 743 9.76 30.28 -37.61
N PRO A 744 8.57 29.95 -37.11
CA PRO A 744 8.25 28.62 -36.56
C PRO A 744 8.40 27.48 -37.59
N HIS A 745 8.45 27.80 -38.89
CA HIS A 745 8.63 26.81 -39.96
C HIS A 745 10.10 26.43 -40.21
N VAL A 746 11.05 27.22 -39.69
CA VAL A 746 12.50 26.91 -39.76
C VAL A 746 12.88 25.81 -38.76
N THR A 747 12.13 25.65 -37.67
CA THR A 747 12.36 24.63 -36.64
C THR A 747 11.66 23.30 -36.93
N THR A 748 10.69 23.27 -37.84
CA THR A 748 10.21 22.04 -38.44
C THR A 748 11.21 21.57 -39.51
N PRO A 749 11.65 20.30 -39.56
CA PRO A 749 12.54 19.80 -40.58
C PRO A 749 11.79 19.70 -41.93
N GLN A 750 11.47 20.82 -42.53
CA GLN A 750 11.20 20.87 -43.95
C GLN A 750 12.55 20.77 -44.62
N TRP A 751 12.86 19.59 -45.15
CA TRP A 751 13.98 19.41 -46.06
C TRP A 751 13.91 20.55 -47.08
N HIS A 752 14.93 21.41 -47.12
CA HIS A 752 14.99 22.59 -47.97
C HIS A 752 14.49 22.26 -49.38
N ARG A 753 13.23 22.59 -49.68
CA ARG A 753 12.71 22.67 -51.04
C ARG A 753 13.00 24.06 -51.58
N ASP A 754 14.24 24.52 -51.39
CA ASP A 754 14.72 25.70 -52.08
C ASP A 754 15.21 25.25 -53.46
N SER A 755 14.44 25.60 -54.48
CA SER A 755 14.71 25.37 -55.90
C SER A 755 16.12 25.82 -56.30
N ASN A 756 16.70 26.79 -55.58
CA ASN A 756 17.96 27.42 -55.91
C ASN A 756 19.19 26.76 -55.28
N VAL A 757 19.04 26.05 -54.15
CA VAL A 757 20.16 25.37 -53.47
C VAL A 757 20.37 23.93 -53.97
N ALA A 758 19.31 23.30 -54.49
CA ALA A 758 19.39 21.97 -55.09
C ALA A 758 20.01 21.96 -56.51
N MET A 759 20.01 23.10 -57.20
CA MET A 759 20.49 23.22 -58.59
C MET A 759 22.01 22.95 -58.71
N PRO A 760 22.89 23.56 -57.89
CA PRO A 760 24.33 23.30 -57.95
C PRO A 760 24.69 21.85 -57.65
N LEU A 761 24.01 21.21 -56.69
CA LEU A 761 24.25 19.81 -56.32
C LEU A 761 23.75 18.83 -57.42
N ARG A 762 22.59 19.12 -58.04
CA ARG A 762 22.08 18.35 -59.18
C ARG A 762 22.94 18.54 -60.43
N LEU A 763 23.40 19.76 -60.70
CA LEU A 763 24.36 20.02 -61.78
C LEU A 763 25.63 19.24 -61.54
N ARG A 764 26.22 19.30 -60.34
CA ARG A 764 27.45 18.57 -60.00
C ARG A 764 27.31 17.05 -60.13
N ALA A 765 26.16 16.50 -59.73
CA ALA A 765 25.85 15.09 -59.94
C ALA A 765 25.69 14.74 -61.42
N LEU A 766 25.02 15.59 -62.22
CA LEU A 766 24.92 15.43 -63.67
C LEU A 766 26.28 15.57 -64.36
N THR A 767 27.14 16.50 -63.92
CA THR A 767 28.48 16.71 -64.48
C THR A 767 29.36 15.48 -64.24
N ASN A 768 29.26 14.88 -63.05
CA ASN A 768 29.98 13.65 -62.69
C ASN A 768 29.46 12.42 -63.44
N LEU A 769 28.19 12.41 -63.86
CA LEU A 769 27.63 11.33 -64.67
C LEU A 769 27.94 11.49 -66.17
N THR A 770 28.17 12.72 -66.64
CA THR A 770 28.55 12.99 -68.03
C THR A 770 30.05 12.93 -68.28
N HIS A 771 30.88 13.03 -67.23
CA HIS A 771 32.32 12.76 -67.31
C HIS A 771 32.63 11.33 -66.91
N SER A 772 32.24 10.38 -67.76
CA SER A 772 32.92 9.08 -67.83
C SER A 772 33.99 9.14 -68.93
N GLN A 773 35.18 9.61 -68.58
CA GLN A 773 36.46 9.26 -69.22
C GLN A 773 37.63 9.69 -68.34
#